data_AF-A0A182KEI5-F1
#
_entry.id   AF-A0A182KEI5-F1
#
_cell.length_a   1.000
_cell.length_b   1.000
_cell.length_c   1.000
_cell.angle_alpha   90.00
_cell.angle_beta   90.00
_cell.angle_gamma   90.00
#
_symmetry.space_group_name_H-M   'P 1'
#
loop_
_entity.id
_entity.type
_entity.pdbx_description
1 polymer ?
#
loop_
_entity_poly.entity_id
_entity_poly.type
_entity_poly.pdbx_seq_one_letter_code
_entity_poly.pdbx_strand_id
1 'polypeptide(L)'
;MAEDECVDAMAALNLEEGELGQRLTLTFRNICYRRKEQNGGGRPKDIIKSVSGRFQPGRLVAILGPSGAGKSSLLSILSGLRQTGYIGTIEVNGYMLDRRRYRQQCVYIQQDFNLIEHLTVLETMNYAAELKMPNRSVMVRSKKVNDVLRILGLDSGAHTLAKKLSGGEKKRLSIGIEMVSNPPIILLDEPTSGLDSVAAMELISYVKTVAAEGRTIACVIHQPSSSLFQLFDDLYLLSTGMCIYNGPVSGMVATLAEAGHHCPKYYNRADFALEVASKPLHELEQLLHRYSKLDAIDRKQSRQENFKDTCTQEEAATVPEQNERGGRTRGRYQISQWKQFYVLLRRSLRVTSRDFFFAQLRVIAHMLVGFLLGAVFYQSGQDGALVMVNGACLFFFQLFIFFGNAMPCVITFPLETKVFIRERLNNWYSLEAYYLSKIVADLPLQILCPSLFLAIAYYLTGQPLEWERFGQLGLVLLLLGIFAQTVGLLSGAAFDIQMATFFVPCFTIPSLLFSGFFVKPYEMNEYLGYIAYTSFFRYSLQGSLQAIYGGNRTAFPCSKDICYYNKPSKFLKFMDTREDGFWESVYVLLGFIAAFQIILYVMAGNEEIELNRLSAATPLQNFVPSTIRFRNVVYRTNEKEILSNVSGRFQHGRLVALMGPSGAGKSSLLNVLSGAQIFGMIGSVTINGEPVEENDPRSVYVEQECPLLVFLTVQETMQFAVDMKMPQSSPPSAKGAKINDILEMVGLNDARNTIVRNLSGGEQRRLAVAVELITNPPIMLLDEPTSGLDSVSSTQVISHLKSLAMSGRTIVCTIHQPASSLFQLFDDVYLLRQGRCLYAGPVENMLVRFARVGLRCPEYYNPADFALESIAASQPEAHRMLCQLVDEEMREINAGAPSSPTTLAAQLEPGKRYARYQTACYYQLYTLLKRSVLSSARDEFFLKIRLGMHLALGLVFGAVHYDAGSEAAKVLANVGCFFQLFAFVYFTNAVSVVNYADEVKVAIKEIANNWYSREAYFLAKLVHDLPLQLFCPSFLLAIVFYLTGQPMEWMRFGMLLGVFAVGGVIGQSLGLIGGICFDVKMQNFFVANACIVPILFSGFFVNAGDMISILRPLSTVSFFRYQFHGAMQALYGYDRGNIPCGQVYCYYKKPSTILEQFDIDEHGYGTSITKALVLVLIMQLIIYVGFMVRLRRTK
;
A
#
# COMPACT_ATOMS: atom_id res chain seq x y z
N MET A 1 -47.82 32.49 -9.47
CA MET A 1 -46.44 32.44 -8.93
C MET A 1 -45.95 31.01 -8.74
N ALA A 2 -46.59 30.20 -7.89
CA ALA A 2 -46.10 28.82 -7.62
C ALA A 2 -46.26 27.86 -8.81
N GLU A 3 -47.23 28.09 -9.69
CA GLU A 3 -47.44 27.29 -10.90
C GLU A 3 -46.49 27.71 -12.04
N ASP A 4 -46.18 29.01 -12.17
CA ASP A 4 -45.28 29.54 -13.20
C ASP A 4 -43.86 28.99 -13.06
N GLU A 5 -43.31 28.91 -11.83
CA GLU A 5 -42.01 28.27 -11.58
C GLU A 5 -41.98 26.78 -11.98
N CYS A 6 -43.14 26.10 -11.92
CA CYS A 6 -43.25 24.71 -12.35
C CYS A 6 -43.34 24.57 -13.88
N VAL A 7 -44.00 25.52 -14.56
CA VAL A 7 -44.05 25.61 -16.01
C VAL A 7 -42.67 25.96 -16.58
N ASP A 8 -41.96 26.94 -16.01
CA ASP A 8 -40.58 27.28 -16.41
C ASP A 8 -39.61 26.12 -16.14
N ALA A 9 -39.78 25.38 -15.03
CA ALA A 9 -38.97 24.18 -14.76
C ALA A 9 -39.23 23.05 -15.78
N MET A 10 -40.47 22.87 -16.26
CA MET A 10 -40.78 21.93 -17.33
C MET A 10 -40.36 22.42 -18.71
N ALA A 11 -40.47 23.72 -19.00
CA ALA A 11 -39.97 24.32 -20.23
C ALA A 11 -38.44 24.18 -20.33
N ALA A 12 -37.71 24.41 -19.22
CA ALA A 12 -36.27 24.16 -19.14
C ALA A 12 -35.89 22.69 -19.31
N LEU A 13 -36.72 21.74 -18.83
CA LEU A 13 -36.51 20.31 -19.07
C LEU A 13 -36.73 19.93 -20.55
N ASN A 14 -37.75 20.49 -21.20
CA ASN A 14 -38.07 20.19 -22.60
C ASN A 14 -37.15 20.91 -23.60
N LEU A 15 -36.57 22.06 -23.23
CA LEU A 15 -35.56 22.76 -24.04
C LEU A 15 -34.16 22.09 -23.97
N GLU A 16 -33.89 21.24 -22.97
CA GLU A 16 -32.60 20.54 -22.85
C GLU A 16 -32.47 19.29 -23.75
N GLU A 17 -33.54 18.79 -24.39
CA GLU A 17 -33.44 17.71 -25.40
C GLU A 17 -32.63 18.11 -26.64
N GLY A 18 -32.43 19.41 -26.87
CA GLY A 18 -31.59 19.94 -27.95
C GLY A 18 -30.08 19.72 -27.77
N GLU A 19 -29.57 19.47 -26.56
CA GLU A 19 -28.15 19.14 -26.33
C GLU A 19 -27.87 17.63 -26.53
N LEU A 20 -28.29 17.11 -27.67
CA LEU A 20 -27.89 15.77 -28.13
C LEU A 20 -26.35 15.74 -28.22
N GLY A 21 -25.72 14.89 -27.40
CA GLY A 21 -24.27 14.94 -27.15
C GLY A 21 -23.44 14.98 -28.44
N GLN A 22 -22.53 15.96 -28.55
CA GLN A 22 -21.80 16.23 -29.79
C GLN A 22 -21.17 14.96 -30.36
N ARG A 23 -21.60 14.58 -31.57
CA ARG A 23 -21.13 13.38 -32.28
C ARG A 23 -19.70 13.61 -32.78
N LEU A 24 -18.72 13.23 -31.96
CA LEU A 24 -17.29 13.43 -32.24
C LEU A 24 -16.63 12.14 -32.74
N THR A 25 -16.42 12.05 -34.05
CA THR A 25 -15.56 11.05 -34.68
C THR A 25 -14.11 11.28 -34.28
N LEU A 26 -13.43 10.23 -33.82
CA LEU A 26 -11.98 10.26 -33.54
C LEU A 26 -11.23 9.50 -34.63
N THR A 27 -10.39 10.20 -35.39
CA THR A 27 -9.55 9.65 -36.45
C THR A 27 -8.08 9.76 -36.07
N PHE A 28 -7.28 8.74 -36.36
CA PHE A 28 -5.83 8.74 -36.13
C PHE A 28 -5.09 8.10 -37.29
N ARG A 29 -3.91 8.61 -37.64
CA ARG A 29 -3.19 8.25 -38.87
C ARG A 29 -1.69 8.13 -38.64
N ASN A 30 -1.12 6.99 -39.05
CA ASN A 30 0.31 6.69 -38.97
C ASN A 30 0.93 6.91 -37.57
N ILE A 31 0.23 6.53 -36.49
CA ILE A 31 0.79 6.62 -35.14
C ILE A 31 1.99 5.66 -35.00
N CYS A 32 3.16 6.22 -34.77
CA CYS A 32 4.38 5.51 -34.36
C CYS A 32 4.76 5.94 -32.94
N TYR A 33 5.16 5.01 -32.07
CA TYR A 33 5.63 5.34 -30.71
C TYR A 33 6.86 4.53 -30.32
N ARG A 34 7.92 5.23 -29.89
CA ARG A 34 9.22 4.69 -29.53
C ARG A 34 9.57 5.07 -28.09
N ARG A 35 9.72 4.08 -27.20
CA ARG A 35 10.13 4.30 -25.81
C ARG A 35 11.66 4.28 -25.72
N LYS A 36 12.24 5.33 -25.13
CA LYS A 36 13.64 5.32 -24.68
C LYS A 36 13.69 4.63 -23.32
N GLU A 37 14.64 3.73 -23.11
CA GLU A 37 14.92 3.22 -21.76
C GLU A 37 15.72 4.27 -20.97
N GLN A 38 15.42 4.40 -19.67
CA GLN A 38 16.12 5.37 -18.80
C GLN A 38 17.52 4.88 -18.39
N ASN A 39 17.74 3.56 -18.33
CA ASN A 39 19.01 2.96 -17.93
C ASN A 39 20.01 2.79 -19.10
N GLY A 40 20.38 3.90 -19.75
CA GLY A 40 21.69 4.16 -20.36
C GLY A 40 22.28 3.27 -21.49
N GLY A 41 21.80 2.04 -21.74
CA GLY A 41 22.50 1.07 -22.61
C GLY A 41 21.62 0.19 -23.51
N GLY A 42 20.30 0.15 -23.30
CA GLY A 42 19.39 -0.61 -24.16
C GLY A 42 19.04 0.11 -25.49
N ARG A 43 18.78 -0.68 -26.54
CA ARG A 43 18.30 -0.14 -27.82
C ARG A 43 16.83 0.30 -27.69
N PRO A 44 16.42 1.49 -28.19
CA PRO A 44 15.06 1.99 -28.03
C PRO A 44 14.04 1.08 -28.74
N LYS A 45 12.93 0.79 -28.06
CA LYS A 45 11.92 -0.19 -28.51
C LYS A 45 10.73 0.51 -29.15
N ASP A 46 10.40 0.10 -30.37
CA ASP A 46 9.18 0.52 -31.07
C ASP A 46 7.97 -0.25 -30.55
N ILE A 47 7.02 0.47 -29.94
CA ILE A 47 5.82 -0.07 -29.30
C ILE A 47 4.61 0.04 -30.24
N ILE A 48 4.55 1.08 -31.07
CA ILE A 48 3.50 1.28 -32.07
C ILE A 48 4.16 1.66 -33.40
N LYS A 49 3.68 1.10 -34.52
CA LYS A 49 4.29 1.13 -35.85
C LYS A 49 3.24 1.49 -36.90
N SER A 50 3.16 2.78 -37.24
CA SER A 50 2.33 3.35 -38.31
C SER A 50 0.84 2.97 -38.26
N VAL A 51 0.26 3.02 -37.06
CA VAL A 51 -1.12 2.58 -36.79
C VAL A 51 -2.13 3.68 -37.14
N SER A 52 -3.18 3.31 -37.88
CA SER A 52 -4.26 4.22 -38.34
C SER A 52 -5.63 3.68 -37.94
N GLY A 53 -6.65 4.52 -37.84
CA GLY A 53 -8.01 4.10 -37.51
C GLY A 53 -8.99 5.24 -37.34
N ARG A 54 -10.27 4.89 -37.20
CA ARG A 54 -11.40 5.80 -37.05
C ARG A 54 -12.43 5.17 -36.13
N PHE A 55 -12.75 5.83 -35.01
CA PHE A 55 -13.82 5.46 -34.11
C PHE A 55 -15.01 6.40 -34.33
N GLN A 56 -16.21 5.83 -34.49
CA GLN A 56 -17.41 6.56 -34.89
C GLN A 56 -18.37 6.78 -33.70
N PRO A 57 -19.09 7.91 -33.66
CA PRO A 57 -20.16 8.12 -32.68
C PRO A 57 -21.33 7.18 -32.96
N GLY A 58 -21.96 6.65 -31.92
CA GLY A 58 -23.05 5.68 -32.05
C GLY A 58 -22.61 4.20 -32.04
N ARG A 59 -21.30 3.91 -31.99
CA ARG A 59 -20.74 2.55 -32.10
C ARG A 59 -19.80 2.25 -30.93
N LEU A 60 -19.88 1.02 -30.41
CA LEU A 60 -19.01 0.52 -29.34
C LEU A 60 -17.85 -0.30 -29.91
N VAL A 61 -16.61 0.18 -29.74
CA VAL A 61 -15.40 -0.42 -30.31
C VAL A 61 -14.62 -1.24 -29.26
N ALA A 62 -14.31 -2.50 -29.57
CA ALA A 62 -13.37 -3.32 -28.79
C ALA A 62 -11.94 -3.19 -29.36
N ILE A 63 -10.96 -2.86 -28.51
CA ILE A 63 -9.53 -2.90 -28.83
C ILE A 63 -8.95 -4.18 -28.21
N LEU A 64 -8.48 -5.08 -29.07
CA LEU A 64 -7.99 -6.42 -28.72
C LEU A 64 -6.58 -6.65 -29.30
N GLY A 65 -5.90 -7.69 -28.82
CA GLY A 65 -4.53 -8.05 -29.16
C GLY A 65 -3.77 -8.61 -27.96
N PRO A 66 -2.63 -9.29 -28.14
CA PRO A 66 -1.87 -9.89 -27.05
C PRO A 66 -1.27 -8.86 -26.06
N SER A 67 -0.71 -9.38 -24.96
CA SER A 67 0.08 -8.60 -24.01
C SER A 67 1.26 -7.91 -24.72
N GLY A 68 1.52 -6.64 -24.37
CA GLY A 68 2.60 -5.85 -25.00
C GLY A 68 2.32 -5.38 -26.44
N ALA A 69 1.19 -5.71 -27.07
CA ALA A 69 0.86 -5.31 -28.45
C ALA A 69 0.60 -3.79 -28.67
N GLY A 70 0.75 -2.97 -27.62
CA GLY A 70 0.58 -1.51 -27.67
C GLY A 70 -0.80 -0.98 -27.27
N LYS A 71 -1.76 -1.84 -26.89
CA LYS A 71 -3.17 -1.49 -26.58
C LYS A 71 -3.34 -0.24 -25.70
N SER A 72 -2.96 -0.31 -24.43
CA SER A 72 -3.10 0.80 -23.47
C SER A 72 -2.16 1.98 -23.78
N SER A 73 -1.05 1.74 -24.49
CA SER A 73 -0.18 2.81 -25.02
C SER A 73 -0.88 3.62 -26.11
N LEU A 74 -1.62 2.97 -27.01
CA LEU A 74 -2.46 3.63 -28.00
C LEU A 74 -3.59 4.40 -27.31
N LEU A 75 -4.28 3.80 -26.33
CA LEU A 75 -5.31 4.48 -25.55
C LEU A 75 -4.76 5.68 -24.76
N SER A 76 -3.53 5.62 -24.26
CA SER A 76 -2.80 6.72 -23.59
C SER A 76 -2.39 7.86 -24.54
N ILE A 77 -2.19 7.57 -25.83
CA ILE A 77 -1.91 8.58 -26.86
C ILE A 77 -3.23 9.20 -27.35
N LEU A 78 -4.24 8.37 -27.65
CA LEU A 78 -5.57 8.80 -28.09
C LEU A 78 -6.33 9.60 -27.02
N SER A 79 -6.10 9.36 -25.73
CA SER A 79 -6.63 10.19 -24.63
C SER A 79 -5.90 11.52 -24.45
N GLY A 80 -4.79 11.75 -25.15
CA GLY A 80 -3.94 12.94 -25.01
C GLY A 80 -3.18 12.99 -23.67
N LEU A 81 -2.93 11.85 -23.03
CA LEU A 81 -2.12 11.76 -21.82
C LEU A 81 -0.61 11.74 -22.15
N ARG A 82 -0.16 10.84 -23.03
CA ARG A 82 1.24 10.85 -23.52
C ARG A 82 1.43 11.93 -24.58
N GLN A 83 2.10 13.01 -24.20
CA GLN A 83 2.22 14.24 -25.00
C GLN A 83 3.44 14.29 -25.95
N THR A 84 4.42 13.40 -25.76
CA THR A 84 5.74 13.39 -26.41
C THR A 84 6.16 11.99 -26.84
N GLY A 85 7.09 11.90 -27.80
CA GLY A 85 7.70 10.64 -28.25
C GLY A 85 6.90 9.81 -29.26
N TYR A 86 5.71 10.27 -29.67
CA TYR A 86 4.96 9.69 -30.79
C TYR A 86 5.02 10.59 -32.04
N ILE A 87 4.85 9.98 -33.21
CA ILE A 87 4.75 10.60 -34.54
C ILE A 87 3.40 10.18 -35.13
N GLY A 88 2.73 11.04 -35.91
CA GLY A 88 1.42 10.78 -36.53
C GLY A 88 0.41 11.90 -36.28
N THR A 89 -0.75 11.86 -36.95
CA THR A 89 -1.83 12.84 -36.72
C THR A 89 -3.01 12.22 -35.97
N ILE A 90 -3.70 13.06 -35.21
CA ILE A 90 -4.97 12.76 -34.55
C ILE A 90 -5.92 13.89 -34.91
N GLU A 91 -7.12 13.53 -35.35
CA GLU A 91 -8.13 14.42 -35.92
C GLU A 91 -9.48 14.13 -35.24
N VAL A 92 -10.24 15.18 -34.92
CA VAL A 92 -11.58 15.08 -34.32
C VAL A 92 -12.56 15.79 -35.25
N ASN A 93 -13.53 15.04 -35.78
CA ASN A 93 -14.38 15.48 -36.90
C ASN A 93 -13.57 16.12 -38.05
N GLY A 94 -12.41 15.55 -38.39
CA GLY A 94 -11.52 16.01 -39.47
C GLY A 94 -10.56 17.16 -39.13
N TYR A 95 -10.77 17.85 -38.00
CA TYR A 95 -9.88 18.93 -37.55
C TYR A 95 -8.75 18.39 -36.68
N MET A 96 -7.55 18.96 -36.80
CA MET A 96 -6.40 18.57 -35.97
C MET A 96 -6.65 18.79 -34.47
N LEU A 97 -6.14 17.87 -33.65
CA LEU A 97 -6.39 17.80 -32.21
C LEU A 97 -5.92 19.03 -31.41
N ASP A 98 -6.82 19.99 -31.13
CA ASP A 98 -6.61 20.93 -30.02
C ASP A 98 -6.64 20.16 -28.70
N ARG A 99 -5.44 19.92 -28.16
CA ARG A 99 -5.20 19.22 -26.89
C ARG A 99 -5.99 19.81 -25.71
N ARG A 100 -6.23 21.13 -25.68
CA ARG A 100 -6.93 21.78 -24.55
C ARG A 100 -8.43 21.50 -24.60
N ARG A 101 -9.08 21.77 -25.73
CA ARG A 101 -10.51 21.50 -25.95
C ARG A 101 -10.82 20.00 -25.90
N TYR A 102 -9.98 19.16 -26.53
CA TYR A 102 -10.17 17.71 -26.55
C TYR A 102 -10.13 17.09 -25.14
N ARG A 103 -9.22 17.52 -24.26
CA ARG A 103 -9.12 17.01 -22.88
C ARG A 103 -10.27 17.48 -21.97
N GLN A 104 -11.22 18.28 -22.49
CA GLN A 104 -12.51 18.58 -21.85
C GLN A 104 -13.68 17.78 -22.46
N GLN A 105 -13.47 17.09 -23.58
CA GLN A 105 -14.47 16.30 -24.32
C GLN A 105 -14.19 14.79 -24.29
N CYS A 106 -12.94 14.39 -24.04
CA CYS A 106 -12.49 13.01 -23.94
C CYS A 106 -12.13 12.65 -22.49
N VAL A 107 -12.68 11.54 -22.00
CA VAL A 107 -12.42 11.00 -20.66
C VAL A 107 -11.73 9.64 -20.75
N TYR A 108 -10.76 9.41 -19.85
CA TYR A 108 -9.96 8.20 -19.77
C TYR A 108 -10.22 7.48 -18.44
N ILE A 109 -10.57 6.20 -18.49
CA ILE A 109 -10.74 5.36 -17.30
C ILE A 109 -9.62 4.32 -17.28
N GLN A 110 -8.79 4.40 -16.24
CA GLN A 110 -7.67 3.51 -15.98
C GLN A 110 -8.14 2.14 -15.46
N GLN A 111 -7.30 1.11 -15.69
CA GLN A 111 -7.46 -0.24 -15.14
C GLN A 111 -7.59 -0.23 -13.60
N ASP A 112 -6.75 0.58 -12.92
CA ASP A 112 -6.72 0.76 -11.46
C ASP A 112 -7.70 1.84 -10.96
N PHE A 113 -8.70 1.43 -10.18
CA PHE A 113 -9.77 2.31 -9.67
C PHE A 113 -9.57 2.72 -8.20
N ASN A 114 -8.58 3.59 -7.94
CA ASN A 114 -8.40 4.18 -6.61
C ASN A 114 -9.58 5.10 -6.22
N LEU A 115 -10.16 4.90 -5.03
CA LEU A 115 -11.34 5.61 -4.52
C LEU A 115 -11.15 6.02 -3.05
N ILE A 116 -11.86 7.08 -2.63
CA ILE A 116 -11.83 7.56 -1.23
C ILE A 116 -12.73 6.67 -0.35
N GLU A 117 -12.13 5.76 0.39
CA GLU A 117 -12.83 4.71 1.17
C GLU A 117 -13.92 5.22 2.15
N HIS A 118 -13.78 6.42 2.68
CA HIS A 118 -14.62 6.99 3.75
C HIS A 118 -15.83 7.80 3.25
N LEU A 119 -16.03 7.93 1.93
CA LEU A 119 -17.21 8.55 1.32
C LEU A 119 -18.26 7.49 0.95
N THR A 120 -19.55 7.87 0.88
CA THR A 120 -20.56 6.98 0.30
C THR A 120 -20.55 7.02 -1.22
N VAL A 121 -21.17 6.02 -1.86
CA VAL A 121 -21.50 6.01 -3.29
C VAL A 121 -22.11 7.34 -3.73
N LEU A 122 -23.20 7.77 -3.08
CA LEU A 122 -23.95 8.99 -3.41
C LEU A 122 -23.15 10.27 -3.15
N GLU A 123 -22.39 10.36 -2.05
CA GLU A 123 -21.53 11.53 -1.79
C GLU A 123 -20.42 11.64 -2.84
N THR A 124 -19.78 10.52 -3.22
CA THR A 124 -18.71 10.52 -4.23
C THR A 124 -19.22 10.96 -5.60
N MET A 125 -20.41 10.47 -6.00
CA MET A 125 -21.09 10.90 -7.24
C MET A 125 -21.51 12.37 -7.18
N ASN A 126 -22.01 12.86 -6.05
CA ASN A 126 -22.39 14.27 -5.89
C ASN A 126 -21.18 15.21 -5.91
N TYR A 127 -20.04 14.86 -5.30
CA TYR A 127 -18.81 15.64 -5.44
C TYR A 127 -18.29 15.65 -6.88
N ALA A 128 -18.36 14.51 -7.60
CA ALA A 128 -18.04 14.48 -9.03
C ALA A 128 -19.00 15.36 -9.86
N ALA A 129 -20.30 15.36 -9.57
CA ALA A 129 -21.29 16.21 -10.22
C ALA A 129 -21.09 17.71 -9.92
N GLU A 130 -20.76 18.07 -8.67
CA GLU A 130 -20.41 19.44 -8.27
C GLU A 130 -19.13 19.93 -8.97
N LEU A 131 -18.16 19.05 -9.24
CA LEU A 131 -16.88 19.35 -9.90
C LEU A 131 -16.92 19.31 -11.44
N LYS A 132 -17.83 18.56 -12.05
CA LYS A 132 -17.91 18.39 -13.52
C LYS A 132 -19.10 19.08 -14.19
N MET A 133 -20.15 19.45 -13.43
CA MET A 133 -21.35 20.12 -13.97
C MET A 133 -21.64 21.45 -13.23
N PRO A 134 -20.73 22.45 -13.31
CA PRO A 134 -20.83 23.69 -12.53
C PRO A 134 -22.11 24.48 -12.72
N ASN A 135 -22.67 24.44 -13.94
CA ASN A 135 -23.69 25.36 -14.44
C ASN A 135 -25.12 24.83 -14.32
N ARG A 136 -25.30 23.54 -13.98
CA ARG A 136 -26.64 22.94 -13.77
C ARG A 136 -27.11 23.16 -12.32
N SER A 137 -28.42 23.26 -12.12
CA SER A 137 -29.03 23.39 -10.78
C SER A 137 -28.72 22.17 -9.88
N VAL A 138 -28.90 22.33 -8.57
CA VAL A 138 -28.70 21.22 -7.61
C VAL A 138 -29.68 20.08 -7.89
N MET A 139 -30.93 20.41 -8.25
CA MET A 139 -31.95 19.44 -8.60
C MET A 139 -31.59 18.64 -9.87
N VAL A 140 -31.14 19.31 -10.94
CA VAL A 140 -30.71 18.62 -12.18
C VAL A 140 -29.47 17.75 -11.94
N ARG A 141 -28.50 18.23 -11.15
CA ARG A 141 -27.34 17.41 -10.74
C ARG A 141 -27.76 16.18 -9.95
N SER A 142 -28.63 16.32 -8.94
CA SER A 142 -29.07 15.19 -8.13
C SER A 142 -29.95 14.20 -8.90
N LYS A 143 -30.81 14.67 -9.82
CA LYS A 143 -31.58 13.81 -10.73
C LYS A 143 -30.62 12.95 -11.57
N LYS A 144 -29.68 13.58 -12.29
CA LYS A 144 -28.72 12.88 -13.15
C LYS A 144 -27.78 11.93 -12.37
N VAL A 145 -27.41 12.26 -11.13
CA VAL A 145 -26.68 11.34 -10.24
C VAL A 145 -27.53 10.12 -9.88
N ASN A 146 -28.79 10.30 -9.50
CA ASN A 146 -29.69 9.20 -9.16
C ASN A 146 -30.00 8.31 -10.38
N ASP A 147 -30.14 8.91 -11.57
CA ASP A 147 -30.35 8.19 -12.82
C ASP A 147 -29.12 7.32 -13.17
N VAL A 148 -27.91 7.88 -13.13
CA VAL A 148 -26.67 7.10 -13.36
C VAL A 148 -26.48 6.01 -12.28
N LEU A 149 -26.85 6.25 -11.02
CA LEU A 149 -26.79 5.24 -9.96
C LEU A 149 -27.76 4.07 -10.18
N ARG A 150 -28.99 4.36 -10.64
CA ARG A 150 -29.97 3.33 -11.02
C ARG A 150 -29.45 2.47 -12.18
N ILE A 151 -28.95 3.11 -13.23
CA ILE A 151 -28.50 2.38 -14.44
C ILE A 151 -27.26 1.52 -14.15
N LEU A 152 -26.42 1.90 -13.17
CA LEU A 152 -25.27 1.10 -12.72
C LEU A 152 -25.60 0.03 -11.66
N GLY A 153 -26.86 -0.11 -11.24
CA GLY A 153 -27.24 -1.03 -10.16
C GLY A 153 -26.53 -0.70 -8.83
N LEU A 154 -26.42 0.58 -8.50
CA LEU A 154 -25.78 1.13 -7.29
C LEU A 154 -26.74 1.97 -6.44
N ASP A 155 -28.03 1.94 -6.72
CA ASP A 155 -29.09 2.65 -5.99
C ASP A 155 -29.29 2.08 -4.57
N SER A 156 -29.40 0.75 -4.45
CA SER A 156 -29.42 0.04 -3.16
C SER A 156 -28.13 0.27 -2.35
N GLY A 157 -27.00 0.46 -3.04
CA GLY A 157 -25.71 0.79 -2.46
C GLY A 157 -25.47 2.29 -2.20
N ALA A 158 -26.41 3.20 -2.51
CA ALA A 158 -26.18 4.64 -2.56
C ALA A 158 -25.62 5.25 -1.25
N HIS A 159 -26.04 4.72 -0.10
CA HIS A 159 -25.57 5.15 1.23
C HIS A 159 -24.42 4.30 1.80
N THR A 160 -23.96 3.28 1.07
CA THR A 160 -22.84 2.43 1.48
C THR A 160 -21.50 3.16 1.30
N LEU A 161 -20.61 3.03 2.29
CA LEU A 161 -19.25 3.55 2.23
C LEU A 161 -18.40 2.80 1.20
N ALA A 162 -17.60 3.51 0.42
CA ALA A 162 -16.75 2.94 -0.62
C ALA A 162 -15.84 1.81 -0.10
N LYS A 163 -15.38 1.87 1.16
CA LYS A 163 -14.62 0.78 1.81
C LYS A 163 -15.35 -0.58 1.76
N LYS A 164 -16.67 -0.58 2.02
CA LYS A 164 -17.51 -1.77 2.17
C LYS A 164 -18.03 -2.35 0.85
N LEU A 165 -17.87 -1.63 -0.26
CA LEU A 165 -18.25 -2.11 -1.59
C LEU A 165 -17.34 -3.26 -2.05
N SER A 166 -17.89 -4.20 -2.80
CA SER A 166 -17.15 -5.22 -3.54
C SER A 166 -16.26 -4.60 -4.63
N GLY A 167 -15.31 -5.38 -5.16
CA GLY A 167 -14.46 -4.95 -6.27
C GLY A 167 -15.27 -4.51 -7.50
N GLY A 168 -16.31 -5.27 -7.84
CA GLY A 168 -17.22 -4.95 -8.95
C GLY A 168 -18.00 -3.64 -8.74
N GLU A 169 -18.60 -3.44 -7.56
CA GLU A 169 -19.30 -2.19 -7.23
C GLU A 169 -18.36 -0.98 -7.22
N LYS A 170 -17.14 -1.13 -6.68
CA LYS A 170 -16.08 -0.10 -6.75
C LYS A 170 -15.76 0.25 -8.20
N LYS A 171 -15.66 -0.75 -9.09
CA LYS A 171 -15.38 -0.51 -10.52
C LYS A 171 -16.56 0.17 -11.22
N ARG A 172 -17.81 -0.26 -11.00
CA ARG A 172 -19.03 0.41 -11.50
C ARG A 172 -19.11 1.86 -11.01
N LEU A 173 -18.82 2.12 -9.73
CA LEU A 173 -18.76 3.48 -9.18
C LEU A 173 -17.67 4.32 -9.86
N SER A 174 -16.48 3.77 -10.08
CA SER A 174 -15.38 4.50 -10.74
C SER A 174 -15.72 4.94 -12.17
N ILE A 175 -16.55 4.17 -12.87
CA ILE A 175 -17.05 4.47 -14.21
C ILE A 175 -18.19 5.49 -14.14
N GLY A 176 -19.17 5.30 -13.25
CA GLY A 176 -20.28 6.25 -13.06
C GLY A 176 -19.85 7.67 -12.73
N ILE A 177 -18.83 7.80 -11.89
CA ILE A 177 -18.15 9.06 -11.54
C ILE A 177 -17.69 9.86 -12.76
N GLU A 178 -17.33 9.20 -13.85
CA GLU A 178 -16.92 9.80 -15.12
C GLU A 178 -18.08 10.01 -16.09
N MET A 179 -19.06 9.10 -16.10
CA MET A 179 -20.27 9.19 -16.93
C MET A 179 -21.25 10.28 -16.49
N VAL A 180 -21.21 10.73 -15.22
CA VAL A 180 -21.97 11.88 -14.71
C VAL A 180 -21.81 13.14 -15.59
N SER A 181 -20.64 13.35 -16.19
CA SER A 181 -20.36 14.46 -17.11
C SER A 181 -21.12 14.38 -18.45
N ASN A 182 -21.56 13.19 -18.87
CA ASN A 182 -21.96 12.84 -20.24
C ASN A 182 -20.91 13.25 -21.31
N PRO A 183 -19.65 12.79 -21.22
CA PRO A 183 -18.61 13.15 -22.18
C PRO A 183 -18.85 12.49 -23.56
N PRO A 184 -18.63 13.20 -24.68
CA PRO A 184 -18.87 12.67 -26.02
C PRO A 184 -17.85 11.60 -26.47
N ILE A 185 -16.66 11.55 -25.87
CA ILE A 185 -15.65 10.52 -26.13
C ILE A 185 -15.26 9.83 -24.82
N ILE A 186 -15.39 8.50 -24.77
CA ILE A 186 -15.06 7.67 -23.60
C ILE A 186 -14.04 6.61 -24.00
N LEU A 187 -12.91 6.57 -23.30
CA LEU A 187 -11.83 5.60 -23.50
C LEU A 187 -11.67 4.75 -22.23
N LEU A 188 -11.96 3.45 -22.33
CA LEU A 188 -11.94 2.50 -21.21
C LEU A 188 -10.73 1.55 -21.33
N ASP A 189 -9.87 1.49 -20.31
CA ASP A 189 -8.76 0.54 -20.22
C ASP A 189 -9.13 -0.62 -19.27
N GLU A 190 -9.39 -1.79 -19.85
CA GLU A 190 -9.87 -3.01 -19.17
C GLU A 190 -11.06 -2.82 -18.19
N PRO A 191 -12.21 -2.28 -18.66
CA PRO A 191 -13.38 -2.02 -17.82
C PRO A 191 -13.97 -3.28 -17.17
N THR A 192 -13.78 -4.46 -17.77
CA THR A 192 -14.29 -5.76 -17.28
C THR A 192 -13.39 -6.45 -16.25
N SER A 193 -12.11 -6.05 -16.14
CA SER A 193 -11.16 -6.73 -15.26
C SER A 193 -11.54 -6.56 -13.78
N GLY A 194 -11.65 -7.67 -13.03
CA GLY A 194 -12.07 -7.68 -11.62
C GLY A 194 -13.59 -7.68 -11.38
N LEU A 195 -14.41 -7.89 -12.41
CA LEU A 195 -15.85 -8.16 -12.33
C LEU A 195 -16.13 -9.65 -12.61
N ASP A 196 -17.30 -10.14 -12.19
CA ASP A 196 -17.84 -11.40 -12.70
C ASP A 196 -18.59 -11.18 -14.04
N SER A 197 -18.83 -12.25 -14.81
CA SER A 197 -19.50 -12.09 -16.12
C SER A 197 -20.84 -11.37 -16.05
N VAL A 198 -21.60 -11.53 -14.96
CA VAL A 198 -22.92 -10.87 -14.82
C VAL A 198 -22.73 -9.37 -14.70
N ALA A 199 -21.94 -8.88 -13.73
CA ALA A 199 -21.70 -7.45 -13.56
C ALA A 199 -20.88 -6.85 -14.72
N ALA A 200 -20.03 -7.63 -15.38
CA ALA A 200 -19.32 -7.21 -16.60
C ALA A 200 -20.27 -7.09 -17.80
N MET A 201 -21.23 -8.00 -17.96
CA MET A 201 -22.23 -7.97 -19.03
C MET A 201 -23.23 -6.82 -18.83
N GLU A 202 -23.70 -6.61 -17.59
CA GLU A 202 -24.49 -5.43 -17.21
C GLU A 202 -23.76 -4.12 -17.57
N LEU A 203 -22.48 -4.01 -17.18
CA LEU A 203 -21.65 -2.84 -17.43
C LEU A 203 -21.46 -2.57 -18.94
N ILE A 204 -21.09 -3.58 -19.73
CA ILE A 204 -20.88 -3.39 -21.17
C ILE A 204 -22.22 -3.19 -21.91
N SER A 205 -23.32 -3.77 -21.44
CA SER A 205 -24.66 -3.49 -21.98
C SER A 205 -25.06 -2.03 -21.77
N TYR A 206 -24.84 -1.47 -20.57
CA TYR A 206 -25.02 -0.04 -20.32
C TYR A 206 -24.10 0.83 -21.18
N VAL A 207 -22.82 0.48 -21.29
CA VAL A 207 -21.87 1.21 -22.14
C VAL A 207 -22.30 1.17 -23.62
N LYS A 208 -22.93 0.08 -24.09
CA LYS A 208 -23.53 0.00 -25.44
C LYS A 208 -24.73 0.94 -25.59
N THR A 209 -25.63 1.01 -24.62
CA THR A 209 -26.74 1.99 -24.62
C THR A 209 -26.21 3.42 -24.71
N VAL A 210 -25.19 3.75 -23.91
CA VAL A 210 -24.58 5.07 -23.90
C VAL A 210 -23.82 5.36 -25.21
N ALA A 211 -23.23 4.37 -25.87
CA ALA A 211 -22.70 4.55 -27.22
C ALA A 211 -23.82 4.87 -28.22
N ALA A 212 -24.92 4.10 -28.21
CA ALA A 212 -26.05 4.24 -29.13
C ALA A 212 -26.74 5.62 -29.07
N GLU A 213 -26.74 6.29 -27.91
CA GLU A 213 -27.15 7.69 -27.74
C GLU A 213 -26.23 8.72 -28.44
N GLY A 214 -25.21 8.28 -29.20
CA GLY A 214 -24.41 9.10 -30.10
C GLY A 214 -23.00 9.45 -29.64
N ARG A 215 -22.47 8.78 -28.60
CA ARG A 215 -21.09 8.98 -28.11
C ARG A 215 -20.12 8.01 -28.79
N THR A 216 -18.85 8.36 -28.81
CA THR A 216 -17.78 7.53 -29.37
C THR A 216 -17.07 6.80 -28.23
N ILE A 217 -17.19 5.47 -28.17
CA ILE A 217 -16.64 4.68 -27.06
C ILE A 217 -15.70 3.60 -27.57
N ALA A 218 -14.48 3.58 -27.04
CA ALA A 218 -13.49 2.54 -27.32
C ALA A 218 -12.98 1.91 -26.03
N CYS A 219 -12.97 0.57 -25.98
CA CYS A 219 -12.64 -0.23 -24.82
C CYS A 219 -11.47 -1.16 -25.13
N VAL A 220 -10.32 -0.99 -24.47
CA VAL A 220 -9.33 -2.07 -24.39
C VAL A 220 -9.91 -3.15 -23.49
N ILE A 221 -10.03 -4.38 -23.99
CA ILE A 221 -10.56 -5.50 -23.20
C ILE A 221 -9.61 -6.68 -23.28
N HIS A 222 -9.29 -7.23 -22.12
CA HIS A 222 -8.57 -8.48 -22.00
C HIS A 222 -9.59 -9.63 -21.94
N GLN A 223 -9.60 -10.50 -22.97
CA GLN A 223 -10.43 -11.71 -23.09
C GLN A 223 -11.91 -11.54 -22.68
N PRO A 224 -12.77 -10.92 -23.53
CA PRO A 224 -14.21 -10.89 -23.30
C PRO A 224 -14.84 -12.28 -23.43
N SER A 225 -15.84 -12.56 -22.59
CA SER A 225 -16.66 -13.78 -22.68
C SER A 225 -17.49 -13.84 -23.96
N SER A 226 -18.05 -15.02 -24.27
CA SER A 226 -18.77 -15.23 -25.54
C SER A 226 -20.03 -14.38 -25.69
N SER A 227 -20.76 -14.08 -24.60
CA SER A 227 -21.86 -13.11 -24.61
C SER A 227 -21.34 -11.67 -24.70
N LEU A 228 -20.34 -11.32 -23.89
CA LEU A 228 -19.85 -9.94 -23.77
C LEU A 228 -19.22 -9.44 -25.07
N PHE A 229 -18.53 -10.30 -25.83
CA PHE A 229 -17.98 -9.92 -27.14
C PHE A 229 -19.05 -9.60 -28.19
N GLN A 230 -20.25 -10.17 -28.07
CA GLN A 230 -21.37 -9.91 -29.01
C GLN A 230 -22.04 -8.53 -28.78
N LEU A 231 -21.70 -7.83 -27.70
CA LEU A 231 -22.15 -6.45 -27.48
C LEU A 231 -21.34 -5.41 -28.27
N PHE A 232 -20.19 -5.77 -28.84
CA PHE A 232 -19.34 -4.84 -29.58
C PHE A 232 -19.78 -4.72 -31.04
N ASP A 233 -19.80 -3.48 -31.54
CA ASP A 233 -20.19 -3.18 -32.92
C ASP A 233 -18.98 -3.32 -33.86
N ASP A 234 -17.81 -2.83 -33.40
CA ASP A 234 -16.54 -2.88 -34.12
C ASP A 234 -15.42 -3.51 -33.29
N LEU A 235 -14.46 -4.09 -34.00
CA LEU A 235 -13.22 -4.67 -33.49
C LEU A 235 -12.01 -3.94 -34.09
N TYR A 236 -11.06 -3.59 -33.22
CA TYR A 236 -9.74 -3.06 -33.57
C TYR A 236 -8.66 -4.00 -33.01
N LEU A 237 -8.03 -4.80 -33.89
CA LEU A 237 -7.12 -5.89 -33.52
C LEU A 237 -5.66 -5.50 -33.75
N LEU A 238 -4.87 -5.46 -32.67
CA LEU A 238 -3.44 -5.11 -32.68
C LEU A 238 -2.55 -6.34 -32.49
N SER A 239 -1.37 -6.34 -33.13
CA SER A 239 -0.25 -7.23 -32.79
C SER A 239 1.09 -6.56 -32.99
N THR A 240 2.01 -6.75 -32.05
CA THR A 240 3.40 -6.21 -32.05
C THR A 240 3.53 -4.72 -32.42
N GLY A 241 2.49 -3.93 -32.13
CA GLY A 241 2.41 -2.50 -32.46
C GLY A 241 1.81 -2.16 -33.83
N MET A 242 1.25 -3.10 -34.58
CA MET A 242 0.57 -2.91 -35.87
C MET A 242 -0.91 -3.32 -35.80
N CYS A 243 -1.74 -2.75 -36.68
CA CYS A 243 -3.14 -3.15 -36.83
C CYS A 243 -3.27 -4.31 -37.84
N ILE A 244 -3.96 -5.38 -37.44
CA ILE A 244 -4.32 -6.53 -38.30
C ILE A 244 -5.72 -6.35 -38.89
N TYR A 245 -6.67 -5.89 -38.07
CA TYR A 245 -8.08 -5.78 -38.44
C TYR A 245 -8.72 -4.55 -37.80
N ASN A 246 -9.55 -3.83 -38.57
CA ASN A 246 -10.42 -2.76 -38.11
C ASN A 246 -11.75 -2.88 -38.87
N GLY A 247 -12.87 -3.11 -38.17
CA GLY A 247 -14.17 -3.29 -38.81
C GLY A 247 -15.21 -3.98 -37.93
N PRO A 248 -16.41 -4.27 -38.46
CA PRO A 248 -17.52 -4.79 -37.68
C PRO A 248 -17.29 -6.23 -37.20
N VAL A 249 -17.66 -6.53 -35.95
CA VAL A 249 -17.43 -7.84 -35.30
C VAL A 249 -18.00 -9.02 -36.11
N SER A 250 -19.10 -8.81 -36.83
CA SER A 250 -19.71 -9.80 -37.73
C SER A 250 -18.84 -10.19 -38.93
N GLY A 251 -18.07 -9.25 -39.48
CA GLY A 251 -17.19 -9.47 -40.65
C GLY A 251 -15.83 -10.10 -40.31
N MET A 252 -15.47 -10.15 -39.03
CA MET A 252 -14.16 -10.62 -38.55
C MET A 252 -13.87 -12.06 -38.98
N VAL A 253 -14.77 -13.01 -38.70
CA VAL A 253 -14.52 -14.45 -38.95
C VAL A 253 -14.34 -14.73 -40.45
N ALA A 254 -15.14 -14.09 -41.31
CA ALA A 254 -14.98 -14.19 -42.76
C ALA A 254 -13.62 -13.61 -43.24
N THR A 255 -13.25 -12.43 -42.73
CA THR A 255 -11.98 -11.78 -43.10
C THR A 255 -10.75 -12.60 -42.69
N LEU A 256 -10.81 -13.30 -41.54
CA LEU A 256 -9.75 -14.19 -41.10
C LEU A 256 -9.74 -15.52 -41.89
N ALA A 257 -10.92 -16.05 -42.24
CA ALA A 257 -11.03 -17.25 -43.08
C ALA A 257 -10.50 -17.02 -44.51
N GLU A 258 -10.72 -15.83 -45.08
CA GLU A 258 -10.12 -15.41 -46.36
C GLU A 258 -8.58 -15.36 -46.34
N ALA A 259 -7.96 -15.24 -45.15
CA ALA A 259 -6.52 -15.31 -44.94
C ALA A 259 -6.04 -16.71 -44.46
N GLY A 260 -6.87 -17.74 -44.58
CA GLY A 260 -6.52 -19.11 -44.21
C GLY A 260 -6.60 -19.42 -42.71
N HIS A 261 -7.41 -18.69 -41.94
CA HIS A 261 -7.63 -18.94 -40.51
C HIS A 261 -9.12 -19.16 -40.22
N HIS A 262 -9.50 -20.42 -39.95
CA HIS A 262 -10.89 -20.79 -39.63
C HIS A 262 -11.13 -20.91 -38.12
N CYS A 263 -12.26 -20.38 -37.64
CA CYS A 263 -12.66 -20.44 -36.24
C CYS A 263 -13.31 -21.81 -35.90
N PRO A 264 -12.86 -22.55 -34.86
CA PRO A 264 -13.46 -23.81 -34.46
C PRO A 264 -14.90 -23.70 -33.93
N LYS A 265 -15.61 -24.83 -33.87
CA LYS A 265 -16.93 -24.92 -33.20
C LYS A 265 -16.78 -24.91 -31.68
N TYR A 266 -17.78 -24.35 -30.98
CA TYR A 266 -17.83 -24.13 -29.53
C TYR A 266 -16.63 -23.34 -28.98
N TYR A 267 -16.10 -22.43 -29.79
CA TYR A 267 -14.94 -21.60 -29.47
C TYR A 267 -15.31 -20.11 -29.44
N ASN A 268 -14.77 -19.38 -28.48
CA ASN A 268 -14.98 -17.95 -28.35
C ASN A 268 -14.33 -17.19 -29.52
N ARG A 269 -15.13 -16.39 -30.24
CA ARG A 269 -14.66 -15.57 -31.37
C ARG A 269 -13.59 -14.55 -30.96
N ALA A 270 -13.60 -14.06 -29.72
CA ALA A 270 -12.56 -13.14 -29.23
C ALA A 270 -11.23 -13.84 -28.95
N ASP A 271 -11.26 -15.03 -28.34
CA ASP A 271 -10.04 -15.83 -28.10
C ASP A 271 -9.39 -16.24 -29.42
N PHE A 272 -10.18 -16.62 -30.43
CA PHE A 272 -9.69 -16.88 -31.79
C PHE A 272 -8.98 -15.66 -32.41
N ALA A 273 -9.53 -14.46 -32.26
CA ALA A 273 -8.89 -13.24 -32.76
C ALA A 273 -7.57 -12.93 -32.04
N LEU A 274 -7.51 -13.19 -30.74
CA LEU A 274 -6.28 -13.04 -29.92
C LEU A 274 -5.22 -14.07 -30.28
N GLU A 275 -5.63 -15.32 -30.53
CA GLU A 275 -4.76 -16.42 -30.95
C GLU A 275 -4.11 -16.14 -32.30
N VAL A 276 -4.91 -15.75 -33.30
CA VAL A 276 -4.40 -15.26 -34.60
C VAL A 276 -3.47 -14.07 -34.41
N ALA A 277 -3.84 -13.07 -33.62
CA ALA A 277 -2.99 -11.90 -33.36
C ALA A 277 -1.71 -12.23 -32.58
N SER A 278 -1.58 -13.42 -31.99
CA SER A 278 -0.37 -13.89 -31.29
C SER A 278 0.60 -14.66 -32.19
N LYS A 279 0.23 -14.95 -33.44
CA LYS A 279 1.08 -15.63 -34.43
C LYS A 279 2.32 -14.81 -34.81
N PRO A 280 3.43 -15.47 -35.24
CA PRO A 280 4.61 -14.79 -35.76
C PRO A 280 4.28 -13.98 -37.03
N LEU A 281 5.04 -12.90 -37.23
CA LEU A 281 4.74 -11.86 -38.23
C LEU A 281 4.52 -12.38 -39.66
N HIS A 282 5.25 -13.43 -40.06
CA HIS A 282 5.21 -13.99 -41.41
C HIS A 282 3.86 -14.66 -41.74
N GLU A 283 3.16 -15.24 -40.74
CA GLU A 283 1.81 -15.77 -40.93
C GLU A 283 0.75 -14.65 -41.10
N LEU A 284 1.10 -13.41 -40.72
CA LEU A 284 0.18 -12.27 -40.71
C LEU A 284 0.35 -11.33 -41.92
N GLU A 285 1.32 -11.60 -42.81
CA GLU A 285 1.65 -10.71 -43.93
C GLU A 285 0.46 -10.48 -44.88
N GLN A 286 -0.37 -11.49 -45.13
CA GLN A 286 -1.55 -11.33 -45.98
C GLN A 286 -2.58 -10.36 -45.37
N LEU A 287 -2.79 -10.42 -44.05
CA LEU A 287 -3.69 -9.52 -43.33
C LEU A 287 -3.12 -8.10 -43.27
N LEU A 288 -1.81 -7.95 -43.00
CA LEU A 288 -1.13 -6.66 -42.99
C LEU A 288 -1.12 -5.99 -44.38
N HIS A 289 -0.92 -6.75 -45.46
CA HIS A 289 -1.00 -6.26 -46.83
C HIS A 289 -2.44 -5.89 -47.23
N ARG A 290 -3.44 -6.71 -46.85
CA ARG A 290 -4.87 -6.37 -47.03
C ARG A 290 -5.22 -5.07 -46.29
N TYR A 291 -4.80 -4.94 -45.03
CA TYR A 291 -5.10 -3.79 -44.20
C TYR A 291 -4.45 -2.50 -44.72
N SER A 292 -3.16 -2.54 -45.06
CA SER A 292 -2.46 -1.38 -45.64
C SER A 292 -3.03 -0.96 -47.01
N LYS A 293 -3.51 -1.92 -47.82
CA LYS A 293 -4.26 -1.61 -49.06
C LYS A 293 -5.60 -0.93 -48.78
N LEU A 294 -6.32 -1.33 -47.74
CA LEU A 294 -7.58 -0.70 -47.32
C LEU A 294 -7.35 0.71 -46.75
N ASP A 295 -6.36 0.91 -45.87
CA ASP A 295 -5.93 2.22 -45.35
C ASP A 295 -5.52 3.14 -46.53
N ALA A 296 -4.78 2.63 -47.52
CA ALA A 296 -4.44 3.38 -48.73
C ALA A 296 -5.64 3.75 -49.63
N ILE A 297 -6.78 3.04 -49.53
CA ILE A 297 -8.03 3.36 -50.23
C ILE A 297 -8.83 4.41 -49.44
N ASP A 298 -8.98 4.24 -48.12
CA ASP A 298 -9.63 5.21 -47.22
C ASP A 298 -8.92 6.58 -47.27
N ARG A 299 -7.59 6.61 -47.34
CA ARG A 299 -6.79 7.84 -47.57
C ARG A 299 -7.05 8.51 -48.92
N LYS A 300 -7.49 7.77 -49.95
CA LYS A 300 -7.87 8.34 -51.25
C LYS A 300 -9.31 8.86 -51.21
N GLN A 301 -10.24 8.08 -50.64
CA GLN A 301 -11.65 8.48 -50.53
C GLN A 301 -11.82 9.70 -49.61
N SER A 302 -11.24 9.70 -48.40
CA SER A 302 -11.29 10.85 -47.50
C SER A 302 -10.57 12.10 -48.04
N ARG A 303 -9.62 11.95 -48.97
CA ARG A 303 -9.07 13.09 -49.74
C ARG A 303 -10.02 13.60 -50.82
N GLN A 304 -10.89 12.76 -51.39
CA GLN A 304 -11.90 13.19 -52.36
C GLN A 304 -13.17 13.72 -51.69
N GLU A 305 -13.55 13.23 -50.51
CA GLU A 305 -14.67 13.75 -49.70
C GLU A 305 -14.34 15.16 -49.22
N ASN A 306 -13.20 15.36 -48.52
CA ASN A 306 -12.76 16.70 -48.11
C ASN A 306 -12.63 17.68 -49.30
N PHE A 307 -12.28 17.20 -50.51
CA PHE A 307 -12.19 18.04 -51.71
C PHE A 307 -13.55 18.32 -52.37
N LYS A 308 -14.58 17.50 -52.12
CA LYS A 308 -15.95 17.78 -52.52
C LYS A 308 -16.61 18.76 -51.56
N ASP A 309 -16.49 18.55 -50.26
CA ASP A 309 -17.11 19.43 -49.25
C ASP A 309 -16.57 20.86 -49.35
N THR A 310 -15.28 21.02 -49.66
CA THR A 310 -14.65 22.33 -49.93
C THR A 310 -15.22 23.03 -51.18
N CYS A 311 -15.84 22.28 -52.10
CA CYS A 311 -16.43 22.80 -53.35
C CYS A 311 -17.97 22.84 -53.34
N THR A 312 -18.63 22.55 -52.21
CA THR A 312 -20.10 22.61 -52.08
C THR A 312 -20.58 23.36 -50.83
N GLN A 313 -19.74 24.22 -50.25
CA GLN A 313 -20.10 25.10 -49.13
C GLN A 313 -19.65 26.57 -49.31
N GLU A 314 -19.71 27.11 -50.53
CA GLU A 314 -19.57 28.56 -50.75
C GLU A 314 -20.89 29.33 -50.54
N GLU A 315 -22.05 28.65 -50.47
CA GLU A 315 -23.33 29.26 -50.15
C GLU A 315 -24.00 28.59 -48.93
N ALA A 316 -24.45 29.42 -47.97
CA ALA A 316 -25.26 29.10 -46.78
C ALA A 316 -24.59 28.74 -45.43
N ALA A 317 -23.63 29.55 -44.95
CA ALA A 317 -23.50 29.84 -43.50
C ALA A 317 -22.74 31.16 -43.21
N THR A 318 -23.44 32.28 -43.08
CA THR A 318 -22.85 33.52 -42.56
C THR A 318 -22.46 33.33 -41.09
N VAL A 319 -21.15 33.35 -40.81
CA VAL A 319 -20.64 33.42 -39.43
C VAL A 319 -21.08 34.76 -38.82
N PRO A 320 -21.82 34.79 -37.70
CA PRO A 320 -22.16 36.04 -37.06
C PRO A 320 -20.91 36.64 -36.38
N GLU A 321 -20.46 37.81 -36.84
CA GLU A 321 -19.45 38.62 -36.15
C GLU A 321 -20.00 39.22 -34.84
N GLN A 322 -20.21 38.36 -33.83
CA GLN A 322 -20.54 38.83 -32.49
C GLN A 322 -19.28 39.31 -31.75
N ASN A 323 -18.89 40.55 -32.05
CA ASN A 323 -18.07 41.46 -31.23
C ASN A 323 -17.03 40.79 -30.31
N GLU A 324 -15.75 40.80 -30.71
CA GLU A 324 -14.62 40.57 -29.80
C GLU A 324 -14.45 41.73 -28.79
N ARG A 325 -15.37 41.85 -27.83
CA ARG A 325 -15.30 42.78 -26.70
C ARG A 325 -15.24 42.01 -25.37
N GLY A 326 -14.03 41.61 -24.99
CA GLY A 326 -13.72 41.23 -23.60
C GLY A 326 -14.01 39.79 -23.17
N GLY A 327 -14.09 38.84 -24.11
CA GLY A 327 -14.24 37.42 -23.79
C GLY A 327 -13.02 36.81 -23.12
N ARG A 328 -13.01 36.71 -21.77
CA ARG A 328 -11.96 35.99 -21.02
C ARG A 328 -11.77 34.58 -21.57
N THR A 329 -10.53 34.21 -21.88
CA THR A 329 -10.16 32.83 -22.27
C THR A 329 -10.61 31.84 -21.20
N ARG A 330 -11.57 30.96 -21.55
CA ARG A 330 -12.08 29.94 -20.62
C ARG A 330 -10.93 29.03 -20.20
N GLY A 331 -10.71 28.92 -18.89
CA GLY A 331 -9.60 28.15 -18.32
C GLY A 331 -9.71 26.65 -18.56
N ARG A 332 -8.65 25.92 -18.20
CA ARG A 332 -8.58 24.45 -18.31
C ARG A 332 -9.74 23.74 -17.59
N TYR A 333 -10.28 24.35 -16.54
CA TYR A 333 -11.40 23.85 -15.74
C TYR A 333 -12.63 24.72 -15.97
N GLN A 334 -13.82 24.11 -16.03
CA GLN A 334 -15.09 24.83 -16.21
C GLN A 334 -15.55 25.57 -14.93
N ILE A 335 -14.89 25.32 -13.79
CA ILE A 335 -15.24 25.85 -12.46
C ILE A 335 -14.18 26.86 -12.00
N SER A 336 -14.60 27.96 -11.36
CA SER A 336 -13.67 28.87 -10.67
C SER A 336 -12.89 28.15 -9.56
N GLN A 337 -11.60 28.48 -9.38
CA GLN A 337 -10.73 27.85 -8.37
C GLN A 337 -11.34 27.91 -6.95
N TRP A 338 -12.02 29.00 -6.59
CA TRP A 338 -12.73 29.13 -5.31
C TRP A 338 -13.86 28.12 -5.10
N LYS A 339 -14.67 27.84 -6.14
CA LYS A 339 -15.75 26.84 -6.05
C LYS A 339 -15.19 25.41 -6.06
N GLN A 340 -14.07 25.17 -6.77
CA GLN A 340 -13.32 23.91 -6.64
C GLN A 340 -12.82 23.71 -5.20
N PHE A 341 -12.11 24.69 -4.65
CA PHE A 341 -11.58 24.67 -3.28
C PHE A 341 -12.68 24.42 -2.24
N TYR A 342 -13.82 25.12 -2.33
CA TYR A 342 -14.94 24.93 -1.39
C TYR A 342 -15.51 23.51 -1.42
N VAL A 343 -15.73 22.95 -2.61
CA VAL A 343 -16.25 21.58 -2.78
C VAL A 343 -15.23 20.55 -2.26
N LEU A 344 -13.95 20.75 -2.54
CA LEU A 344 -12.87 19.87 -2.08
C LEU A 344 -12.64 19.99 -0.57
N LEU A 345 -12.79 21.18 0.02
CA LEU A 345 -12.72 21.40 1.47
C LEU A 345 -13.87 20.68 2.18
N ARG A 346 -15.11 20.83 1.67
CA ARG A 346 -16.29 20.10 2.15
C ARG A 346 -16.09 18.59 2.03
N ARG A 347 -15.47 18.09 0.95
CA ARG A 347 -15.10 16.68 0.76
C ARG A 347 -14.08 16.22 1.79
N SER A 348 -12.98 16.95 1.94
CA SER A 348 -11.88 16.60 2.85
C SER A 348 -12.31 16.62 4.31
N LEU A 349 -13.03 17.65 4.75
CA LEU A 349 -13.63 17.71 6.10
C LEU A 349 -14.58 16.53 6.37
N ARG A 350 -15.36 16.10 5.37
CA ARG A 350 -16.26 14.95 5.48
C ARG A 350 -15.52 13.61 5.60
N VAL A 351 -14.34 13.49 4.96
CA VAL A 351 -13.44 12.34 5.10
C VAL A 351 -12.78 12.34 6.48
N THR A 352 -12.14 13.44 6.88
CA THR A 352 -11.46 13.56 8.19
C THR A 352 -12.44 13.38 9.36
N SER A 353 -13.68 13.87 9.24
CA SER A 353 -14.77 13.64 10.20
C SER A 353 -15.23 12.17 10.29
N ARG A 354 -14.89 11.32 9.32
CA ARG A 354 -15.28 9.90 9.28
C ARG A 354 -14.14 8.92 9.47
N ASP A 355 -12.88 9.32 9.35
CA ASP A 355 -11.76 8.55 9.90
C ASP A 355 -11.65 8.76 11.42
N PHE A 356 -12.80 8.53 12.09
CA PHE A 356 -13.01 8.85 13.49
C PHE A 356 -12.03 8.10 14.39
N PHE A 357 -11.72 6.84 14.07
CA PHE A 357 -10.77 6.03 14.82
C PHE A 357 -9.36 6.66 14.86
N PHE A 358 -8.83 7.12 13.72
CA PHE A 358 -7.50 7.74 13.67
C PHE A 358 -7.49 9.11 14.37
N ALA A 359 -8.52 9.92 14.16
CA ALA A 359 -8.68 11.21 14.83
C ALA A 359 -8.83 11.06 16.37
N GLN A 360 -9.63 10.08 16.83
CA GLN A 360 -9.79 9.73 18.24
C GLN A 360 -8.45 9.33 18.87
N LEU A 361 -7.70 8.42 18.25
CA LEU A 361 -6.40 7.99 18.77
C LEU A 361 -5.39 9.15 18.87
N ARG A 362 -5.42 10.10 17.92
CA ARG A 362 -4.60 11.32 18.00
C ARG A 362 -5.01 12.20 19.18
N VAL A 363 -6.31 12.45 19.39
CA VAL A 363 -6.83 13.25 20.53
C VAL A 363 -6.55 12.56 21.88
N ILE A 364 -6.81 11.27 21.99
CA ILE A 364 -6.58 10.47 23.20
C ILE A 364 -5.09 10.49 23.57
N ALA A 365 -4.18 10.31 22.60
CA ALA A 365 -2.75 10.40 22.85
C ALA A 365 -2.32 11.79 23.36
N HIS A 366 -2.87 12.88 22.79
CA HIS A 366 -2.59 14.24 23.26
C HIS A 366 -3.09 14.50 24.69
N MET A 367 -4.26 13.98 25.08
CA MET A 367 -4.72 14.11 26.47
C MET A 367 -3.89 13.26 27.45
N LEU A 368 -3.57 12.00 27.08
CA LEU A 368 -2.77 11.11 27.93
C LEU A 368 -1.34 11.64 28.15
N VAL A 369 -0.68 12.13 27.10
CA VAL A 369 0.68 12.69 27.21
C VAL A 369 0.66 14.08 27.86
N GLY A 370 -0.40 14.88 27.68
CA GLY A 370 -0.61 16.13 28.41
C GLY A 370 -0.76 15.92 29.92
N PHE A 371 -1.54 14.91 30.33
CA PHE A 371 -1.65 14.53 31.74
C PHE A 371 -0.33 13.99 32.29
N LEU A 372 0.38 13.14 31.53
CA LEU A 372 1.67 12.57 31.94
C LEU A 372 2.75 13.64 32.13
N LEU A 373 2.96 14.52 31.15
CA LEU A 373 3.92 15.61 31.25
C LEU A 373 3.52 16.60 32.37
N GLY A 374 2.23 16.91 32.49
CA GLY A 374 1.70 17.74 33.56
C GLY A 374 1.97 17.17 34.97
N ALA A 375 1.87 15.85 35.14
CA ALA A 375 2.11 15.19 36.41
C ALA A 375 3.61 14.98 36.73
N VAL A 376 4.48 14.85 35.71
CA VAL A 376 5.94 14.77 35.91
C VAL A 376 6.53 16.14 36.26
N PHE A 377 6.10 17.21 35.58
CA PHE A 377 6.57 18.58 35.78
C PHE A 377 5.66 19.39 36.74
N TYR A 378 4.94 18.70 37.63
CA TYR A 378 3.91 19.28 38.50
C TYR A 378 4.44 20.48 39.30
N GLN A 379 3.72 21.61 39.23
CA GLN A 379 4.06 22.90 39.86
C GLN A 379 5.46 23.49 39.55
N SER A 380 6.24 22.92 38.61
CA SER A 380 7.59 23.43 38.26
C SER A 380 7.61 24.87 37.76
N GLY A 381 6.50 25.39 37.24
CA GLY A 381 6.33 26.77 36.80
C GLY A 381 6.25 27.82 37.93
N GLN A 382 6.30 27.41 39.21
CA GLN A 382 6.10 28.30 40.37
C GLN A 382 7.35 28.48 41.25
N ASP A 383 8.30 27.54 41.26
CA ASP A 383 9.48 27.57 42.14
C ASP A 383 10.75 28.03 41.41
N GLY A 384 11.44 29.02 41.98
CA GLY A 384 12.73 29.54 41.54
C GLY A 384 13.86 28.51 41.53
N ALA A 385 13.73 27.41 42.28
CA ALA A 385 14.67 26.29 42.25
C ALA A 385 14.45 25.36 41.03
N LEU A 386 13.25 25.34 40.47
CA LEU A 386 12.83 24.44 39.38
C LEU A 386 12.78 25.12 38.01
N VAL A 387 13.25 26.36 37.87
CA VAL A 387 13.24 27.13 36.61
C VAL A 387 13.91 26.37 35.44
N MET A 388 15.01 25.67 35.69
CA MET A 388 15.67 24.80 34.69
C MET A 388 14.77 23.63 34.26
N VAL A 389 14.12 22.97 35.23
CA VAL A 389 13.18 21.86 35.03
C VAL A 389 11.94 22.34 34.26
N ASN A 390 11.44 23.54 34.55
CA ASN A 390 10.35 24.17 33.81
C ASN A 390 10.76 24.55 32.37
N GLY A 391 12.02 24.95 32.16
CA GLY A 391 12.60 25.11 30.82
C GLY A 391 12.61 23.80 30.01
N ALA A 392 12.98 22.69 30.64
CA ALA A 392 12.89 21.36 30.03
C ALA A 392 11.43 20.95 29.71
N CYS A 393 10.47 21.31 30.56
CA CYS A 393 9.06 21.07 30.30
C CYS A 393 8.57 21.74 28.99
N LEU A 394 8.92 23.01 28.78
CA LEU A 394 8.56 23.75 27.55
C LEU A 394 9.22 23.13 26.30
N PHE A 395 10.45 22.64 26.41
CA PHE A 395 11.12 21.87 25.35
C PHE A 395 10.39 20.55 25.04
N PHE A 396 9.93 19.80 26.05
CA PHE A 396 9.14 18.58 25.84
C PHE A 396 7.79 18.84 25.18
N PHE A 397 7.11 19.96 25.49
CA PHE A 397 5.88 20.34 24.82
C PHE A 397 6.10 20.48 23.30
N GLN A 398 7.21 21.10 22.90
CA GLN A 398 7.58 21.25 21.48
C GLN A 398 7.93 19.91 20.83
N LEU A 399 8.73 19.08 21.50
CA LEU A 399 9.13 17.76 21.02
C LEU A 399 7.91 16.87 20.72
N PHE A 400 6.94 16.84 21.65
CA PHE A 400 5.69 16.09 21.51
C PHE A 400 4.82 16.64 20.37
N ILE A 401 4.56 17.95 20.36
CA ILE A 401 3.74 18.60 19.33
C ILE A 401 4.37 18.54 17.93
N PHE A 402 5.70 18.40 17.80
CA PHE A 402 6.30 18.10 16.51
C PHE A 402 6.00 16.65 16.08
N PHE A 403 6.48 15.65 16.83
CA PHE A 403 6.43 14.25 16.37
C PHE A 403 5.00 13.70 16.28
N GLY A 404 4.09 14.12 17.17
CA GLY A 404 2.68 13.75 17.15
C GLY A 404 1.89 14.28 15.95
N ASN A 405 2.46 15.25 15.21
CA ASN A 405 1.84 15.88 14.04
C ASN A 405 2.55 15.53 12.72
N ALA A 406 3.88 15.39 12.71
CA ALA A 406 4.63 15.02 11.50
C ALA A 406 4.42 13.55 11.06
N MET A 407 4.52 12.60 11.98
CA MET A 407 4.54 11.16 11.66
C MET A 407 3.23 10.62 11.04
N PRO A 408 2.02 11.06 11.43
CA PRO A 408 0.77 10.73 10.72
C PRO A 408 0.76 11.05 9.22
N CYS A 409 1.38 12.18 8.85
CA CYS A 409 1.29 12.72 7.50
C CYS A 409 2.17 11.98 6.48
N VAL A 410 3.30 11.43 6.94
CA VAL A 410 4.25 10.63 6.17
C VAL A 410 3.60 9.48 5.40
N ILE A 411 2.61 8.80 6.01
CA ILE A 411 1.94 7.62 5.42
C ILE A 411 0.65 8.00 4.71
N THR A 412 -0.02 9.06 5.16
CA THR A 412 -1.33 9.48 4.63
C THR A 412 -1.22 10.02 3.20
N PHE A 413 -0.20 10.85 2.92
CA PHE A 413 -0.05 11.48 1.60
C PHE A 413 0.21 10.48 0.45
N PRO A 414 1.17 9.53 0.52
CA PRO A 414 1.38 8.52 -0.53
C PRO A 414 0.13 7.73 -0.95
N LEU A 415 -0.81 7.53 -0.02
CA LEU A 415 -2.03 6.77 -0.25
C LEU A 415 -3.14 7.63 -0.88
N GLU A 416 -3.28 8.90 -0.48
CA GLU A 416 -4.22 9.84 -1.10
C GLU A 416 -3.77 10.28 -2.50
N THR A 417 -2.46 10.39 -2.75
CA THR A 417 -1.88 10.81 -4.04
C THR A 417 -2.35 9.94 -5.22
N LYS A 418 -2.57 8.63 -5.00
CA LYS A 418 -3.11 7.73 -6.03
C LYS A 418 -4.51 8.12 -6.53
N VAL A 419 -5.36 8.67 -5.66
CA VAL A 419 -6.68 9.19 -6.03
C VAL A 419 -6.54 10.57 -6.68
N PHE A 420 -5.68 11.44 -6.12
CA PHE A 420 -5.42 12.78 -6.63
C PHE A 420 -4.92 12.77 -8.08
N ILE A 421 -3.94 11.92 -8.42
CA ILE A 421 -3.39 11.82 -9.78
C ILE A 421 -4.51 11.49 -10.77
N ARG A 422 -5.31 10.44 -10.51
CA ARG A 422 -6.46 10.04 -11.35
C ARG A 422 -7.43 11.21 -11.60
N GLU A 423 -7.82 11.94 -10.55
CA GLU A 423 -8.79 13.05 -10.67
C GLU A 423 -8.18 14.27 -11.40
N ARG A 424 -6.87 14.50 -11.27
CA ARG A 424 -6.11 15.49 -12.06
C ARG A 424 -5.99 15.07 -13.54
N LEU A 425 -5.81 13.77 -13.83
CA LEU A 425 -5.74 13.25 -15.20
C LEU A 425 -7.07 13.39 -15.95
N ASN A 426 -8.21 13.37 -15.26
CA ASN A 426 -9.53 13.66 -15.83
C ASN A 426 -9.99 15.12 -15.61
N ASN A 427 -9.07 16.04 -15.32
CA ASN A 427 -9.30 17.49 -15.22
C ASN A 427 -10.43 17.92 -14.25
N TRP A 428 -10.61 17.22 -13.12
CA TRP A 428 -11.67 17.58 -12.16
C TRP A 428 -11.42 18.94 -11.48
N TYR A 429 -10.16 19.25 -11.15
CA TYR A 429 -9.75 20.43 -10.39
C TYR A 429 -8.25 20.73 -10.54
N SER A 430 -7.82 21.93 -10.12
CA SER A 430 -6.40 22.31 -10.08
C SER A 430 -5.66 21.77 -8.85
N LEU A 431 -4.34 21.62 -8.99
CA LEU A 431 -3.42 21.26 -7.89
C LEU A 431 -3.57 22.25 -6.72
N GLU A 432 -3.69 23.55 -7.03
CA GLU A 432 -3.81 24.63 -6.04
C GLU A 432 -5.06 24.44 -5.17
N ALA A 433 -6.22 24.20 -5.80
CA ALA A 433 -7.50 24.05 -5.12
C ALA A 433 -7.53 22.81 -4.21
N TYR A 434 -6.95 21.69 -4.66
CA TYR A 434 -6.79 20.48 -3.85
C TYR A 434 -5.87 20.71 -2.66
N TYR A 435 -4.67 21.23 -2.91
CA TYR A 435 -3.63 21.40 -1.90
C TYR A 435 -4.09 22.34 -0.77
N LEU A 436 -4.67 23.50 -1.13
CA LEU A 436 -5.24 24.43 -0.16
C LEU A 436 -6.40 23.80 0.63
N SER A 437 -7.25 22.99 -0.03
CA SER A 437 -8.37 22.33 0.64
C SER A 437 -7.94 21.29 1.68
N LYS A 438 -6.82 20.59 1.46
CA LYS A 438 -6.30 19.60 2.42
C LYS A 438 -5.77 20.28 3.68
N ILE A 439 -4.95 21.31 3.52
CA ILE A 439 -4.37 22.08 4.64
C ILE A 439 -5.48 22.66 5.53
N VAL A 440 -6.49 23.30 4.93
CA VAL A 440 -7.60 23.91 5.66
C VAL A 440 -8.54 22.86 6.28
N ALA A 441 -8.62 21.64 5.72
CA ALA A 441 -9.42 20.55 6.30
C ALA A 441 -8.77 19.87 7.52
N ASP A 442 -7.44 19.83 7.58
CA ASP A 442 -6.71 19.25 8.71
C ASP A 442 -6.54 20.25 9.88
N LEU A 443 -6.62 21.56 9.58
CA LEU A 443 -6.44 22.67 10.52
C LEU A 443 -7.32 22.61 11.80
N PRO A 444 -8.60 22.19 11.78
CA PRO A 444 -9.41 22.06 13.00
C PRO A 444 -8.83 21.03 13.99
N LEU A 445 -8.33 19.90 13.50
CA LEU A 445 -7.67 18.89 14.33
C LEU A 445 -6.29 19.37 14.80
N GLN A 446 -5.62 20.18 13.96
CA GLN A 446 -4.33 20.81 14.27
C GLN A 446 -4.43 21.93 15.32
N ILE A 447 -5.61 22.53 15.53
CA ILE A 447 -5.91 23.42 16.67
C ILE A 447 -6.34 22.61 17.90
N LEU A 448 -7.22 21.62 17.73
CA LEU A 448 -7.82 20.87 18.84
C LEU A 448 -6.78 20.06 19.63
N CYS A 449 -5.89 19.32 18.95
CA CYS A 449 -4.94 18.44 19.63
C CYS A 449 -3.90 19.21 20.49
N PRO A 450 -3.23 20.29 20.00
CA PRO A 450 -2.31 21.07 20.82
C PRO A 450 -3.00 21.89 21.92
N SER A 451 -4.22 22.40 21.69
CA SER A 451 -4.93 23.20 22.71
C SER A 451 -5.43 22.35 23.87
N LEU A 452 -5.96 21.14 23.63
CA LEU A 452 -6.31 20.18 24.70
C LEU A 452 -5.06 19.73 25.49
N PHE A 453 -3.97 19.41 24.77
CA PHE A 453 -2.69 19.08 25.40
C PHE A 453 -2.19 20.21 26.31
N LEU A 454 -2.16 21.45 25.78
CA LEU A 454 -1.67 22.61 26.52
C LEU A 454 -2.57 22.94 27.71
N ALA A 455 -3.90 22.91 27.57
CA ALA A 455 -4.81 23.22 28.67
C ALA A 455 -4.58 22.31 29.90
N ILE A 456 -4.36 21.01 29.67
CA ILE A 456 -4.05 20.04 30.72
C ILE A 456 -2.65 20.30 31.32
N ALA A 457 -1.63 20.39 30.47
CA ALA A 457 -0.25 20.47 30.93
C ALA A 457 0.10 21.83 31.58
N TYR A 458 -0.43 22.94 31.06
CA TYR A 458 -0.21 24.30 31.58
C TYR A 458 -0.74 24.45 33.00
N TYR A 459 -1.93 23.88 33.28
CA TYR A 459 -2.55 23.89 34.60
C TYR A 459 -1.74 23.03 35.60
N LEU A 460 -1.44 21.78 35.26
CA LEU A 460 -0.74 20.85 36.16
C LEU A 460 0.71 21.28 36.47
N THR A 461 1.41 21.88 35.50
CA THR A 461 2.77 22.40 35.72
C THR A 461 2.80 23.75 36.44
N GLY A 462 1.64 24.33 36.76
CA GLY A 462 1.53 25.55 37.56
C GLY A 462 1.99 26.83 36.87
N GLN A 463 1.92 26.89 35.52
CA GLN A 463 2.24 28.12 34.79
C GLN A 463 1.32 29.29 35.20
N PRO A 464 1.75 30.55 35.07
CA PRO A 464 0.93 31.71 35.43
C PRO A 464 -0.38 31.74 34.62
N LEU A 465 -1.51 31.82 35.31
CA LEU A 465 -2.86 31.77 34.71
C LEU A 465 -3.28 33.11 34.06
N GLU A 466 -2.38 33.66 33.24
CA GLU A 466 -2.56 34.89 32.45
C GLU A 466 -2.92 34.51 31.02
N TRP A 467 -4.08 34.97 30.53
CA TRP A 467 -4.57 34.63 29.18
C TRP A 467 -3.62 35.01 28.05
N GLU A 468 -2.86 36.10 28.22
CA GLU A 468 -1.85 36.53 27.25
C GLU A 468 -0.72 35.49 27.13
N ARG A 469 -0.13 35.04 28.25
CA ARG A 469 0.96 34.05 28.26
C ARG A 469 0.50 32.69 27.74
N PHE A 470 -0.71 32.27 28.11
CA PHE A 470 -1.33 31.06 27.58
C PHE A 470 -1.53 31.14 26.06
N GLY A 471 -2.05 32.28 25.57
CA GLY A 471 -2.24 32.54 24.14
C GLY A 471 -0.93 32.59 23.34
N GLN A 472 0.10 33.25 23.88
CA GLN A 472 1.43 33.35 23.27
C GLN A 472 2.09 31.97 23.15
N LEU A 473 2.10 31.15 24.21
CA LEU A 473 2.64 29.79 24.16
C LEU A 473 1.80 28.88 23.23
N GLY A 474 0.47 29.01 23.27
CA GLY A 474 -0.44 28.28 22.38
C GLY A 474 -0.22 28.59 20.91
N LEU A 475 0.04 29.85 20.56
CA LEU A 475 0.38 30.27 19.19
C LEU A 475 1.69 29.64 18.70
N VAL A 476 2.74 29.65 19.52
CA VAL A 476 4.05 29.06 19.14
C VAL A 476 3.95 27.55 18.95
N LEU A 477 3.22 26.84 19.81
CA LEU A 477 2.99 25.39 19.68
C LEU A 477 2.09 25.06 18.47
N LEU A 478 1.08 25.87 18.18
CA LEU A 478 0.23 25.71 16.99
C LEU A 478 1.05 25.87 15.70
N LEU A 479 1.88 26.91 15.60
CA LEU A 479 2.75 27.15 14.45
C LEU A 479 3.77 26.01 14.26
N LEU A 480 4.40 25.54 15.34
CA LEU A 480 5.31 24.38 15.29
C LEU A 480 4.58 23.13 14.78
N GLY A 481 3.35 22.88 15.23
CA GLY A 481 2.53 21.75 14.77
C GLY A 481 2.16 21.82 13.28
N ILE A 482 1.83 23.01 12.76
CA ILE A 482 1.56 23.24 11.33
C ILE A 482 2.84 23.04 10.50
N PHE A 483 3.99 23.49 11.00
CA PHE A 483 5.28 23.24 10.36
C PHE A 483 5.61 21.73 10.35
N ALA A 484 5.41 21.03 11.46
CA ALA A 484 5.62 19.59 11.58
C ALA A 484 4.74 18.78 10.61
N GLN A 485 3.46 19.13 10.48
CA GLN A 485 2.56 18.57 9.47
C GLN A 485 3.09 18.80 8.06
N THR A 486 3.58 20.02 7.75
CA THR A 486 4.15 20.36 6.44
C THR A 486 5.38 19.49 6.12
N VAL A 487 6.30 19.31 7.07
CA VAL A 487 7.48 18.43 6.93
C VAL A 487 7.07 16.96 6.73
N GLY A 488 6.06 16.49 7.44
CA GLY A 488 5.53 15.12 7.28
C GLY A 488 4.91 14.88 5.90
N LEU A 489 4.08 15.82 5.42
CA LEU A 489 3.50 15.77 4.07
C LEU A 489 4.58 15.86 2.98
N LEU A 490 5.57 16.75 3.14
CA LEU A 490 6.69 16.88 2.20
C LEU A 490 7.52 15.59 2.13
N SER A 491 7.80 14.97 3.28
CA SER A 491 8.52 13.70 3.33
C SER A 491 7.78 12.59 2.59
N GLY A 492 6.46 12.49 2.80
CA GLY A 492 5.58 11.55 2.08
C GLY A 492 5.30 11.90 0.61
N ALA A 493 5.69 13.10 0.15
CA ALA A 493 5.64 13.50 -1.26
C ALA A 493 7.00 13.35 -1.97
N ALA A 494 8.10 13.29 -1.22
CA ALA A 494 9.45 13.24 -1.76
C ALA A 494 10.05 11.82 -1.80
N PHE A 495 9.54 10.89 -0.99
CA PHE A 495 10.13 9.57 -0.79
C PHE A 495 9.11 8.46 -0.54
N ASP A 496 9.49 7.22 -0.85
CA ASP A 496 8.80 6.01 -0.39
C ASP A 496 8.57 6.03 1.14
N ILE A 497 7.47 5.44 1.61
CA ILE A 497 7.01 5.47 3.02
C ILE A 497 8.14 5.12 4.02
N GLN A 498 8.96 4.13 3.69
CA GLN A 498 10.12 3.72 4.51
C GLN A 498 11.10 4.88 4.69
N MET A 499 11.57 5.45 3.57
CA MET A 499 12.50 6.57 3.52
C MET A 499 11.95 7.83 4.16
N ALA A 500 10.69 8.15 3.88
CA ALA A 500 10.00 9.30 4.47
C ALA A 500 9.94 9.20 6.01
N THR A 501 9.76 8.00 6.56
CA THR A 501 9.74 7.77 8.02
C THR A 501 11.14 7.93 8.65
N PHE A 502 12.22 7.59 7.94
CA PHE A 502 13.61 7.86 8.39
C PHE A 502 14.03 9.32 8.22
N PHE A 503 13.56 9.99 7.17
CA PHE A 503 13.95 11.36 6.86
C PHE A 503 13.51 12.34 7.94
N VAL A 504 12.29 12.19 8.49
CA VAL A 504 11.77 13.11 9.53
C VAL A 504 12.64 13.14 10.80
N PRO A 505 13.03 12.02 11.45
CA PRO A 505 14.00 12.02 12.54
C PRO A 505 15.36 12.64 12.16
N CYS A 506 15.89 12.32 10.98
CA CYS A 506 17.21 12.80 10.56
C CYS A 506 17.23 14.30 10.21
N PHE A 507 16.11 14.88 9.78
CA PHE A 507 15.94 16.32 9.59
C PHE A 507 15.72 17.06 10.93
N THR A 508 14.95 16.47 11.85
CA THR A 508 14.54 17.13 13.10
C THR A 508 15.61 17.13 14.18
N ILE A 509 16.38 16.06 14.33
CA ILE A 509 17.33 15.90 15.44
C ILE A 509 18.51 16.91 15.38
N PRO A 510 19.07 17.26 14.20
CA PRO A 510 19.99 18.39 14.08
C PRO A 510 19.35 19.74 14.45
N SER A 511 18.09 19.98 14.10
CA SER A 511 17.39 21.20 14.51
C SER A 511 17.17 21.24 16.04
N LEU A 512 16.85 20.11 16.68
CA LEU A 512 16.78 19.99 18.14
C LEU A 512 18.13 20.30 18.82
N LEU A 513 19.25 19.87 18.24
CA LEU A 513 20.61 20.22 18.71
C LEU A 513 20.82 21.75 18.66
N PHE A 514 20.54 22.37 17.52
CA PHE A 514 20.67 23.82 17.33
C PHE A 514 19.57 24.67 18.00
N SER A 515 18.71 24.09 18.85
CA SER A 515 17.63 24.81 19.55
C SER A 515 18.11 25.85 20.56
N GLY A 516 19.35 25.75 21.05
CA GLY A 516 19.87 26.56 22.15
C GLY A 516 19.61 25.97 23.54
N PHE A 517 18.92 24.82 23.65
CA PHE A 517 18.73 24.13 24.95
C PHE A 517 19.98 23.40 25.43
N PHE A 518 20.63 22.63 24.54
CA PHE A 518 21.73 21.73 24.88
C PHE A 518 23.12 22.33 24.69
N VAL A 519 23.27 23.20 23.69
CA VAL A 519 24.50 23.93 23.35
C VAL A 519 24.09 25.34 22.97
N LYS A 520 24.77 26.34 23.51
CA LYS A 520 24.44 27.75 23.26
C LYS A 520 25.30 28.33 22.14
N PRO A 521 24.85 29.34 21.38
CA PRO A 521 25.59 29.82 20.22
C PRO A 521 27.00 30.34 20.52
N TYR A 522 27.26 30.88 21.71
CA TYR A 522 28.60 31.31 22.14
C TYR A 522 29.54 30.15 22.54
N GLU A 523 29.02 28.94 22.65
CA GLU A 523 29.78 27.71 22.99
C GLU A 523 30.18 26.94 21.72
N MET A 524 29.62 27.31 20.57
CA MET A 524 29.90 26.77 19.24
C MET A 524 31.02 27.54 18.54
N ASN A 525 31.66 26.92 17.55
CA ASN A 525 32.51 27.61 16.58
C ASN A 525 31.67 28.60 15.73
N GLU A 526 32.18 29.80 15.45
CA GLU A 526 31.45 30.90 14.80
C GLU A 526 30.71 30.48 13.53
N TYR A 527 31.35 29.68 12.68
CA TYR A 527 30.75 29.15 11.44
C TYR A 527 29.50 28.28 11.69
N LEU A 528 29.47 27.52 12.80
CA LEU A 528 28.32 26.70 13.21
C LEU A 528 27.23 27.56 13.87
N GLY A 529 27.62 28.67 14.51
CA GLY A 529 26.68 29.68 15.02
C GLY A 529 25.76 30.24 13.93
N TYR A 530 26.26 30.44 12.71
CA TYR A 530 25.43 30.83 11.56
C TYR A 530 24.43 29.72 11.15
N ILE A 531 24.85 28.45 11.20
CA ILE A 531 23.97 27.31 10.90
C ILE A 531 22.85 27.18 11.94
N ALA A 532 23.09 27.56 13.21
CA ALA A 532 22.08 27.48 14.27
C ALA A 532 20.82 28.33 13.98
N TYR A 533 20.94 29.43 13.23
CA TYR A 533 19.80 30.25 12.78
C TYR A 533 18.90 29.54 11.73
N THR A 534 19.31 28.39 11.19
CA THR A 534 18.43 27.55 10.34
C THR A 534 17.47 26.68 11.16
N SER A 535 17.63 26.62 12.48
CA SER A 535 16.80 25.77 13.35
C SER A 535 15.45 26.39 13.67
N PHE A 536 14.37 25.79 13.14
CA PHE A 536 13.00 26.14 13.52
C PHE A 536 12.71 25.88 15.01
N PHE A 537 13.36 24.87 15.62
CA PHE A 537 13.26 24.64 17.07
C PHE A 537 13.90 25.76 17.90
N ARG A 538 14.90 26.50 17.42
CA ARG A 538 15.47 27.66 18.14
C ARG A 538 14.43 28.75 18.36
N TYR A 539 13.75 29.16 17.29
CA TYR A 539 12.70 30.19 17.37
C TYR A 539 11.47 29.71 18.16
N SER A 540 11.11 28.42 18.07
CA SER A 540 10.05 27.85 18.89
C SER A 540 10.40 27.88 20.39
N LEU A 541 11.63 27.51 20.76
CA LEU A 541 12.12 27.58 22.15
C LEU A 541 12.21 29.01 22.65
N GLN A 542 12.82 29.92 21.89
CA GLN A 542 12.93 31.35 22.26
C GLN A 542 11.55 31.98 22.45
N GLY A 543 10.61 31.79 21.52
CA GLY A 543 9.23 32.28 21.65
C GLY A 543 8.48 31.70 22.85
N SER A 544 8.69 30.41 23.17
CA SER A 544 8.06 29.77 24.33
C SER A 544 8.64 30.25 25.66
N LEU A 545 9.96 30.49 25.72
CA LEU A 545 10.61 31.09 26.88
C LEU A 545 10.18 32.55 27.07
N GLN A 546 10.08 33.32 25.98
CA GLN A 546 9.60 34.71 25.99
C GLN A 546 8.17 34.81 26.54
N ALA A 547 7.25 33.93 26.12
CA ALA A 547 5.88 33.90 26.64
C ALA A 547 5.80 33.67 28.17
N ILE A 548 6.62 32.75 28.69
CA ILE A 548 6.53 32.30 30.10
C ILE A 548 7.39 33.14 31.07
N TYR A 549 8.46 33.76 30.59
CA TYR A 549 9.43 34.49 31.43
C TYR A 549 9.59 35.98 31.06
N GLY A 550 9.20 36.41 29.86
CA GLY A 550 9.24 37.81 29.44
C GLY A 550 8.11 38.66 30.04
N GLY A 551 7.94 39.89 29.55
CA GLY A 551 6.84 40.76 29.96
C GLY A 551 6.78 41.01 31.47
N ASN A 552 7.89 41.47 32.06
CA ASN A 552 8.01 41.90 33.47
C ASN A 552 7.42 40.95 34.53
N ARG A 553 7.54 39.63 34.34
CA ARG A 553 7.10 38.63 35.31
C ARG A 553 7.79 38.83 36.68
N THR A 554 7.02 38.70 37.77
CA THR A 554 7.52 38.83 39.15
C THR A 554 8.58 37.77 39.48
N ALA A 555 9.43 38.07 40.47
CA ALA A 555 10.41 37.11 40.98
C ALA A 555 9.74 35.88 41.61
N PHE A 556 10.37 34.72 41.48
CA PHE A 556 9.85 33.45 41.99
C PHE A 556 10.08 33.30 43.51
N PRO A 557 9.14 32.68 44.26
CA PRO A 557 9.47 32.07 45.55
C PRO A 557 10.52 30.96 45.35
N CYS A 558 11.24 30.59 46.40
CA CYS A 558 12.35 29.65 46.31
C CYS A 558 12.25 28.61 47.44
N SER A 559 12.36 27.32 47.11
CA SER A 559 12.33 26.21 48.09
C SER A 559 13.67 25.91 48.76
N LYS A 560 14.77 26.57 48.34
CA LYS A 560 16.15 26.38 48.83
C LYS A 560 16.69 27.70 49.38
N ASP A 561 17.77 27.66 50.16
CA ASP A 561 18.31 28.89 50.78
C ASP A 561 18.82 29.92 49.76
N ILE A 562 19.22 29.48 48.55
CA ILE A 562 19.73 30.34 47.48
C ILE A 562 19.21 29.88 46.10
N CYS A 563 18.32 30.67 45.47
CA CYS A 563 17.95 30.51 44.06
C CYS A 563 18.62 31.58 43.18
N TYR A 564 19.64 31.20 42.39
CA TYR A 564 20.30 32.13 41.47
C TYR A 564 19.36 32.67 40.38
N TYR A 565 18.46 31.82 39.87
CA TYR A 565 17.51 32.11 38.78
C TYR A 565 16.16 32.69 39.26
N ASN A 566 16.07 33.21 40.48
CA ASN A 566 14.83 33.77 41.04
C ASN A 566 14.25 34.98 40.27
N LYS A 567 15.05 35.63 39.40
CA LYS A 567 14.58 36.68 38.47
C LYS A 567 14.51 36.11 37.04
N PRO A 568 13.35 36.16 36.35
CA PRO A 568 13.18 35.67 34.97
C PRO A 568 14.24 36.16 33.99
N SER A 569 14.62 37.45 34.07
CA SER A 569 15.65 38.08 33.24
C SER A 569 17.02 37.40 33.30
N LYS A 570 17.42 36.89 34.48
CA LYS A 570 18.67 36.11 34.62
C LYS A 570 18.58 34.78 33.86
N PHE A 571 17.42 34.14 33.85
CA PHE A 571 17.22 32.87 33.15
C PHE A 571 17.16 33.06 31.63
N LEU A 572 16.42 34.07 31.14
CA LEU A 572 16.41 34.43 29.72
C LEU A 572 17.81 34.78 29.20
N LYS A 573 18.59 35.55 29.97
CA LYS A 573 20.00 35.83 29.65
C LYS A 573 20.90 34.59 29.69
N PHE A 574 20.65 33.63 30.59
CA PHE A 574 21.36 32.35 30.61
C PHE A 574 21.03 31.46 29.40
N MET A 575 19.79 31.56 28.88
CA MET A 575 19.29 30.83 27.72
C MET A 575 19.50 31.58 26.38
N ASP A 576 20.41 32.55 26.31
CA ASP A 576 20.70 33.33 25.08
C ASP A 576 19.42 33.89 24.41
N THR A 577 18.50 34.44 25.22
CA THR A 577 17.18 34.87 24.76
C THR A 577 16.89 36.31 25.22
N ARG A 578 16.51 37.18 24.27
CA ARG A 578 16.07 38.55 24.55
C ARG A 578 14.66 38.57 25.14
N GLU A 579 14.37 39.52 26.01
CA GLU A 579 13.08 39.60 26.72
C GLU A 579 11.92 40.00 25.78
N ASP A 580 12.12 41.01 24.92
CA ASP A 580 11.07 41.59 24.05
C ASP A 580 10.98 40.98 22.64
N GLY A 581 11.59 39.80 22.41
CA GLY A 581 11.76 39.21 21.07
C GLY A 581 10.62 38.33 20.53
N PHE A 582 9.46 38.26 21.21
CA PHE A 582 8.42 37.25 20.91
C PHE A 582 7.94 37.26 19.44
N TRP A 583 7.63 38.44 18.90
CA TRP A 583 7.08 38.56 17.54
C TRP A 583 8.10 38.23 16.46
N GLU A 584 9.40 38.46 16.69
CA GLU A 584 10.49 38.07 15.79
C GLU A 584 10.48 36.53 15.59
N SER A 585 10.41 35.78 16.68
CA SER A 585 10.27 34.32 16.67
C SER A 585 9.03 33.83 15.90
N VAL A 586 7.89 34.52 16.05
CA VAL A 586 6.63 34.20 15.34
C VAL A 586 6.75 34.45 13.82
N TYR A 587 7.30 35.58 13.40
CA TYR A 587 7.46 35.90 11.97
C TYR A 587 8.44 34.94 11.28
N VAL A 588 9.53 34.54 11.95
CA VAL A 588 10.47 33.55 11.40
C VAL A 588 9.82 32.17 11.24
N LEU A 589 9.03 31.71 12.23
CA LEU A 589 8.28 30.45 12.12
C LEU A 589 7.27 30.46 10.96
N LEU A 590 6.57 31.59 10.75
CA LEU A 590 5.68 31.78 9.59
C LEU A 590 6.45 31.72 8.26
N GLY A 591 7.66 32.28 8.20
CA GLY A 591 8.56 32.19 7.05
C GLY A 591 8.97 30.76 6.71
N PHE A 592 9.34 29.95 7.72
CA PHE A 592 9.65 28.52 7.54
C PHE A 592 8.44 27.73 7.00
N ILE A 593 7.24 27.98 7.54
CA ILE A 593 6.00 27.36 7.04
C ILE A 593 5.79 27.72 5.56
N ALA A 594 5.84 29.01 5.20
CA ALA A 594 5.63 29.45 3.83
C ALA A 594 6.65 28.84 2.85
N ALA A 595 7.93 28.78 3.21
CA ALA A 595 8.98 28.19 2.37
C ALA A 595 8.74 26.69 2.10
N PHE A 596 8.48 25.89 3.14
CA PHE A 596 8.26 24.44 2.98
C PHE A 596 6.94 24.13 2.25
N GLN A 597 5.91 24.96 2.44
CA GLN A 597 4.65 24.89 1.69
C GLN A 597 4.85 25.12 0.18
N ILE A 598 5.73 26.06 -0.21
CA ILE A 598 6.07 26.31 -1.62
C ILE A 598 6.85 25.11 -2.22
N ILE A 599 7.81 24.54 -1.48
CA ILE A 599 8.58 23.37 -1.93
C ILE A 599 7.64 22.18 -2.20
N LEU A 600 6.71 21.89 -1.28
CA LEU A 600 5.74 20.80 -1.44
C LEU A 600 4.80 21.03 -2.64
N TYR A 601 4.34 22.26 -2.86
CA TYR A 601 3.56 22.61 -4.04
C TYR A 601 4.32 22.34 -5.36
N VAL A 602 5.63 22.64 -5.41
CA VAL A 602 6.48 22.36 -6.58
C VAL A 602 6.70 20.86 -6.79
N MET A 603 6.98 20.10 -5.73
CA MET A 603 7.24 18.66 -5.84
C MET A 603 6.01 17.88 -6.32
N ALA A 604 4.81 18.21 -5.79
CA ALA A 604 3.54 17.63 -6.22
C ALA A 604 3.17 17.92 -7.70
N GLY A 605 3.97 18.74 -8.40
CA GLY A 605 3.82 18.99 -9.83
C GLY A 605 4.21 17.82 -10.74
N ASN A 606 5.20 17.00 -10.35
CA ASN A 606 6.20 16.45 -11.30
C ASN A 606 6.27 14.91 -11.52
N GLU A 607 5.51 14.07 -10.81
CA GLU A 607 5.67 12.59 -10.90
C GLU A 607 4.75 11.87 -11.91
N GLU A 608 5.30 10.98 -12.76
CA GLU A 608 4.56 9.94 -13.53
C GLU A 608 5.39 8.65 -13.85
N ILE A 609 5.05 7.52 -13.18
CA ILE A 609 4.82 6.13 -13.71
C ILE A 609 5.93 5.34 -14.50
N GLU A 610 6.19 4.04 -14.15
CA GLU A 610 6.23 2.84 -15.08
C GLU A 610 6.58 1.45 -14.41
N LEU A 611 6.16 0.29 -14.99
CA LEU A 611 6.35 -1.12 -14.49
C LEU A 611 6.07 -2.24 -15.58
N ASN A 612 6.30 -3.57 -15.32
CA ASN A 612 5.94 -4.82 -16.10
C ASN A 612 6.81 -5.20 -17.35
N ARG A 613 6.92 -6.42 -17.99
CA ARG A 613 6.61 -7.91 -17.92
C ARG A 613 7.32 -8.60 -19.16
N LEU A 614 7.47 -9.90 -19.56
CA LEU A 614 7.18 -11.35 -19.26
C LEU A 614 8.06 -12.24 -20.25
N SER A 615 7.78 -13.54 -20.54
CA SER A 615 8.46 -14.80 -20.06
C SER A 615 8.28 -16.02 -21.05
N ALA A 616 9.15 -17.06 -21.10
CA ALA A 616 9.02 -18.29 -21.94
C ALA A 616 9.72 -19.58 -21.35
N ALA A 617 9.48 -20.82 -21.87
CA ALA A 617 9.97 -22.11 -21.28
C ALA A 617 9.95 -23.37 -22.21
N THR A 618 10.52 -24.51 -21.76
CA THR A 618 10.57 -25.89 -22.38
C THR A 618 10.61 -27.04 -21.30
N PRO A 619 10.46 -28.36 -21.61
CA PRO A 619 9.73 -29.30 -20.70
C PRO A 619 10.34 -30.67 -20.28
N LEU A 620 9.55 -31.41 -19.44
CA LEU A 620 9.64 -32.82 -18.92
C LEU A 620 10.42 -32.97 -17.58
N GLN A 621 10.27 -33.96 -16.66
CA GLN A 621 9.38 -35.12 -16.35
C GLN A 621 9.65 -35.59 -14.87
N ASN A 622 9.04 -36.55 -14.14
CA ASN A 622 7.76 -37.31 -14.09
C ASN A 622 7.59 -37.91 -12.64
N PHE A 623 6.42 -38.47 -12.22
CA PHE A 623 6.26 -39.17 -10.91
C PHE A 623 5.04 -40.15 -10.82
N VAL A 624 4.36 -40.26 -9.66
CA VAL A 624 3.49 -41.38 -9.17
C VAL A 624 2.15 -40.86 -8.55
N PRO A 625 1.00 -41.58 -8.70
CA PRO A 625 -0.37 -41.07 -8.41
C PRO A 625 -1.03 -41.30 -7.00
N SER A 626 -2.10 -40.55 -6.66
CA SER A 626 -3.11 -40.83 -5.57
C SER A 626 -4.44 -40.01 -5.67
N THR A 627 -5.54 -40.48 -5.05
CA THR A 627 -6.96 -40.07 -5.26
C THR A 627 -7.69 -39.56 -3.98
N ILE A 628 -8.67 -38.65 -4.12
CA ILE A 628 -9.53 -38.10 -3.03
C ILE A 628 -10.99 -38.59 -3.16
N ARG A 629 -11.69 -38.83 -2.04
CA ARG A 629 -13.15 -39.06 -1.96
C ARG A 629 -13.75 -38.34 -0.75
N PHE A 630 -14.86 -37.62 -0.94
CA PHE A 630 -15.62 -36.94 0.12
C PHE A 630 -17.11 -37.28 0.07
N ARG A 631 -17.77 -37.29 1.24
CA ARG A 631 -19.15 -37.77 1.43
C ARG A 631 -19.93 -36.86 2.39
N ASN A 632 -21.16 -36.50 1.98
CA ASN A 632 -22.18 -35.83 2.79
C ASN A 632 -21.65 -34.61 3.55
N VAL A 633 -20.77 -33.83 2.91
CA VAL A 633 -20.07 -32.72 3.56
C VAL A 633 -21.01 -31.53 3.77
N VAL A 634 -21.24 -31.19 5.02
CA VAL A 634 -21.93 -29.97 5.48
C VAL A 634 -20.91 -29.12 6.24
N TYR A 635 -20.91 -27.80 6.03
CA TYR A 635 -20.01 -26.88 6.72
C TYR A 635 -20.79 -25.67 7.24
N ARG A 636 -20.69 -25.42 8.55
CA ARG A 636 -21.37 -24.32 9.24
C ARG A 636 -20.37 -23.47 10.01
N THR A 637 -20.44 -22.16 9.82
CA THR A 637 -19.88 -21.19 10.76
C THR A 637 -20.96 -20.78 11.76
N ASN A 638 -20.58 -20.06 12.83
CA ASN A 638 -21.47 -19.69 13.94
C ASN A 638 -22.76 -18.94 13.55
N GLU A 639 -22.83 -18.40 12.34
CA GLU A 639 -23.97 -17.60 11.84
C GLU A 639 -24.62 -18.16 10.56
N LYS A 640 -24.01 -19.15 9.88
CA LYS A 640 -24.47 -19.57 8.53
C LYS A 640 -24.00 -20.96 8.10
N GLU A 641 -24.86 -21.70 7.40
CA GLU A 641 -24.48 -22.88 6.62
C GLU A 641 -23.95 -22.47 5.24
N ILE A 642 -22.78 -23.00 4.86
CA ILE A 642 -22.02 -22.60 3.66
C ILE A 642 -21.96 -23.75 2.64
N LEU A 643 -21.86 -25.00 3.12
CA LEU A 643 -21.94 -26.21 2.31
C LEU A 643 -23.08 -27.09 2.83
N SER A 644 -23.87 -27.66 1.92
CA SER A 644 -25.11 -28.39 2.22
C SER A 644 -25.11 -29.74 1.51
N ASN A 645 -24.52 -30.74 2.17
CA ASN A 645 -24.50 -32.15 1.76
C ASN A 645 -23.82 -32.40 0.39
N VAL A 646 -22.58 -31.95 0.24
CA VAL A 646 -21.78 -32.20 -0.97
C VAL A 646 -20.96 -33.50 -0.87
N SER A 647 -21.07 -34.33 -1.92
CA SER A 647 -20.28 -35.57 -2.12
C SER A 647 -19.49 -35.50 -3.42
N GLY A 648 -18.44 -36.31 -3.55
CA GLY A 648 -17.65 -36.39 -4.78
C GLY A 648 -16.36 -37.22 -4.67
N ARG A 649 -15.67 -37.35 -5.80
CA ARG A 649 -14.38 -38.04 -5.94
C ARG A 649 -13.53 -37.30 -6.96
N PHE A 650 -12.26 -37.03 -6.62
CA PHE A 650 -11.28 -36.45 -7.53
C PHE A 650 -10.16 -37.47 -7.74
N GLN A 651 -9.96 -37.89 -8.99
CA GLN A 651 -9.10 -39.02 -9.32
C GLN A 651 -7.68 -38.56 -9.67
N HIS A 652 -6.71 -39.43 -9.39
CA HIS A 652 -5.34 -39.25 -9.87
C HIS A 652 -5.24 -39.16 -11.39
N GLY A 653 -4.24 -38.44 -11.89
CA GLY A 653 -4.04 -38.28 -13.33
C GLY A 653 -4.91 -37.20 -13.98
N ARG A 654 -5.82 -36.58 -13.22
CA ARG A 654 -6.87 -35.69 -13.74
C ARG A 654 -6.79 -34.30 -13.09
N LEU A 655 -6.98 -33.28 -13.93
CA LEU A 655 -7.07 -31.87 -13.56
C LEU A 655 -8.55 -31.47 -13.46
N VAL A 656 -8.97 -30.99 -12.30
CA VAL A 656 -10.37 -30.71 -11.96
C VAL A 656 -10.63 -29.22 -11.78
N ALA A 657 -11.61 -28.67 -12.51
CA ALA A 657 -12.07 -27.30 -12.34
C ALA A 657 -13.24 -27.23 -11.33
N LEU A 658 -13.03 -26.53 -10.21
CA LEU A 658 -14.09 -26.21 -9.24
C LEU A 658 -14.70 -24.84 -9.59
N MET A 659 -15.93 -24.84 -10.09
CA MET A 659 -16.56 -23.67 -10.69
C MET A 659 -17.94 -23.37 -10.09
N GLY A 660 -18.36 -22.12 -10.17
CA GLY A 660 -19.62 -21.61 -9.61
C GLY A 660 -19.55 -20.11 -9.32
N PRO A 661 -20.69 -19.44 -9.09
CA PRO A 661 -20.72 -18.00 -8.82
C PRO A 661 -19.98 -17.59 -7.54
N SER A 662 -19.84 -16.29 -7.32
CA SER A 662 -19.32 -15.76 -6.05
C SER A 662 -20.21 -16.18 -4.88
N GLY A 663 -19.62 -16.39 -3.70
CA GLY A 663 -20.34 -16.86 -2.50
C GLY A 663 -20.90 -18.30 -2.55
N ALA A 664 -20.65 -19.08 -3.62
CA ALA A 664 -21.21 -20.43 -3.76
C ALA A 664 -20.68 -21.50 -2.79
N GLY A 665 -19.57 -21.22 -2.08
CA GLY A 665 -18.89 -22.14 -1.16
C GLY A 665 -17.53 -22.68 -1.64
N LYS A 666 -17.01 -22.22 -2.78
CA LYS A 666 -15.82 -22.77 -3.47
C LYS A 666 -14.58 -22.92 -2.57
N SER A 667 -14.04 -21.81 -2.05
CA SER A 667 -12.85 -21.82 -1.19
C SER A 667 -13.08 -22.55 0.13
N SER A 668 -14.31 -22.51 0.67
CA SER A 668 -14.68 -23.27 1.87
C SER A 668 -14.63 -24.79 1.61
N LEU A 669 -15.00 -25.26 0.43
CA LEU A 669 -14.83 -26.65 0.04
C LEU A 669 -13.35 -27.03 -0.09
N LEU A 670 -12.49 -26.16 -0.64
CA LEU A 670 -11.04 -26.40 -0.65
C LEU A 670 -10.44 -26.46 0.77
N ASN A 671 -10.84 -25.56 1.67
CA ASN A 671 -10.39 -25.54 3.08
C ASN A 671 -10.79 -26.80 3.87
N VAL A 672 -11.96 -27.37 3.58
CA VAL A 672 -12.40 -28.64 4.19
C VAL A 672 -11.65 -29.82 3.58
N LEU A 673 -11.42 -29.83 2.26
CA LEU A 673 -10.70 -30.91 1.56
C LEU A 673 -9.19 -30.94 1.85
N SER A 674 -8.59 -29.81 2.22
CA SER A 674 -7.18 -29.71 2.65
C SER A 674 -6.93 -30.03 4.13
N GLY A 675 -8.00 -30.25 4.91
CA GLY A 675 -7.91 -30.36 6.36
C GLY A 675 -7.52 -29.04 7.07
N ALA A 676 -7.58 -27.90 6.38
CA ALA A 676 -7.28 -26.59 6.97
C ALA A 676 -8.42 -26.04 7.86
N GLN A 677 -9.68 -26.41 7.56
CA GLN A 677 -10.85 -26.06 8.38
C GLN A 677 -11.78 -27.28 8.56
N ILE A 678 -11.53 -28.07 9.62
CA ILE A 678 -12.35 -29.25 9.98
C ILE A 678 -13.39 -28.89 11.08
N PHE A 679 -13.13 -27.87 11.90
CA PHE A 679 -14.09 -27.43 12.93
C PHE A 679 -15.35 -26.85 12.29
N GLY A 680 -16.54 -27.35 12.67
CA GLY A 680 -17.81 -26.99 12.05
C GLY A 680 -18.19 -27.81 10.80
N MET A 681 -17.37 -28.81 10.43
CA MET A 681 -17.68 -29.79 9.39
C MET A 681 -18.51 -30.96 9.96
N ILE A 682 -19.45 -31.46 9.14
CA ILE A 682 -20.12 -32.76 9.32
C ILE A 682 -19.95 -33.54 8.00
N GLY A 683 -19.71 -34.85 8.06
CA GLY A 683 -19.45 -35.71 6.90
C GLY A 683 -18.09 -36.41 6.99
N SER A 684 -17.55 -36.89 5.87
CA SER A 684 -16.21 -37.53 5.85
C SER A 684 -15.43 -37.19 4.58
N VAL A 685 -14.16 -36.81 4.72
CA VAL A 685 -13.17 -36.71 3.63
C VAL A 685 -12.12 -37.79 3.80
N THR A 686 -11.72 -38.43 2.70
CA THR A 686 -10.74 -39.52 2.67
C THR A 686 -9.76 -39.40 1.49
N ILE A 687 -8.50 -39.76 1.73
CA ILE A 687 -7.43 -39.87 0.71
C ILE A 687 -7.06 -41.34 0.59
N ASN A 688 -7.18 -41.92 -0.61
CA ASN A 688 -7.03 -43.35 -0.92
C ASN A 688 -7.86 -44.34 -0.06
N GLY A 689 -8.64 -43.88 0.92
CA GLY A 689 -9.45 -44.68 1.84
C GLY A 689 -9.30 -44.30 3.32
N GLU A 690 -8.18 -43.65 3.67
CA GLU A 690 -7.90 -43.15 5.02
C GLU A 690 -8.51 -41.76 5.24
N PRO A 691 -8.93 -41.38 6.47
CA PRO A 691 -9.46 -40.06 6.77
C PRO A 691 -8.40 -38.95 6.58
N VAL A 692 -8.87 -37.72 6.33
CA VAL A 692 -8.04 -36.50 6.30
C VAL A 692 -7.91 -35.93 7.71
N GLU A 693 -6.68 -35.67 8.15
CA GLU A 693 -6.37 -35.03 9.44
C GLU A 693 -6.19 -33.49 9.33
N GLU A 694 -6.10 -32.80 10.46
CA GLU A 694 -5.88 -31.34 10.47
C GLU A 694 -4.48 -31.00 9.92
N ASN A 695 -4.40 -30.30 8.79
CA ASN A 695 -3.16 -30.05 8.03
C ASN A 695 -2.49 -31.33 7.48
N ASP A 696 -3.27 -32.27 6.94
CA ASP A 696 -2.80 -33.55 6.37
C ASP A 696 -1.69 -33.37 5.30
N PRO A 697 -0.47 -33.93 5.52
CA PRO A 697 0.69 -33.71 4.67
C PRO A 697 0.59 -34.33 3.26
N ARG A 698 -0.47 -35.11 2.98
CA ARG A 698 -0.75 -35.68 1.64
C ARG A 698 -1.38 -34.67 0.70
N SER A 699 -1.90 -33.55 1.23
CA SER A 699 -2.51 -32.47 0.45
C SER A 699 -1.80 -31.14 0.72
N VAL A 700 -1.77 -30.25 -0.28
CA VAL A 700 -1.33 -28.86 -0.08
C VAL A 700 -2.36 -27.90 -0.65
N TYR A 701 -2.66 -26.86 0.13
CA TYR A 701 -3.54 -25.76 -0.24
C TYR A 701 -2.73 -24.52 -0.64
N VAL A 702 -3.08 -23.91 -1.77
CA VAL A 702 -2.46 -22.70 -2.31
C VAL A 702 -3.50 -21.59 -2.38
N GLU A 703 -3.46 -20.69 -1.40
CA GLU A 703 -4.37 -19.54 -1.26
C GLU A 703 -4.32 -18.56 -2.45
N GLN A 704 -5.36 -17.73 -2.60
CA GLN A 704 -5.44 -16.66 -3.61
C GLN A 704 -4.27 -15.67 -3.48
N GLU A 705 -3.98 -15.17 -2.27
CA GLU A 705 -2.80 -14.36 -1.98
C GLU A 705 -1.63 -15.22 -1.47
N CYS A 706 -0.50 -15.18 -2.18
CA CYS A 706 0.75 -15.83 -1.78
C CYS A 706 1.85 -14.79 -1.54
N PRO A 707 1.97 -14.24 -0.32
CA PRO A 707 3.04 -13.30 0.01
C PRO A 707 4.39 -14.03 0.04
N LEU A 708 5.37 -13.50 -0.70
CA LEU A 708 6.72 -14.04 -0.84
C LEU A 708 7.76 -13.00 -0.37
N LEU A 709 8.95 -13.47 0.05
CA LEU A 709 10.04 -12.58 0.48
C LEU A 709 10.70 -11.90 -0.72
N VAL A 710 10.36 -10.62 -0.90
CA VAL A 710 10.66 -9.83 -2.11
C VAL A 710 12.14 -9.62 -2.45
N PHE A 711 13.08 -9.76 -1.50
CA PHE A 711 14.52 -9.49 -1.72
C PHE A 711 15.39 -10.73 -2.03
N LEU A 712 14.85 -11.94 -1.89
CA LEU A 712 15.54 -13.18 -2.26
C LEU A 712 15.45 -13.42 -3.77
N THR A 713 16.33 -14.27 -4.32
CA THR A 713 16.12 -14.78 -5.68
C THR A 713 15.13 -15.94 -5.71
N VAL A 714 14.66 -16.29 -6.91
CA VAL A 714 13.97 -17.56 -7.19
C VAL A 714 14.77 -18.76 -6.64
N GLN A 715 16.07 -18.87 -6.93
CA GLN A 715 16.94 -19.93 -6.44
C GLN A 715 16.99 -20.00 -4.91
N GLU A 716 17.14 -18.86 -4.24
CA GLU A 716 17.28 -18.81 -2.78
C GLU A 716 15.97 -19.09 -2.06
N THR A 717 14.85 -18.65 -2.62
CA THR A 717 13.50 -18.96 -2.13
C THR A 717 13.27 -20.48 -2.19
N MET A 718 13.63 -21.11 -3.31
CA MET A 718 13.57 -22.57 -3.45
C MET A 718 14.58 -23.30 -2.56
N GLN A 719 15.82 -22.81 -2.44
CA GLN A 719 16.84 -23.40 -1.58
C GLN A 719 16.42 -23.37 -0.11
N PHE A 720 15.92 -22.23 0.37
CA PHE A 720 15.40 -22.09 1.71
C PHE A 720 14.20 -23.03 1.96
N ALA A 721 13.25 -23.08 1.03
CA ALA A 721 12.09 -23.97 1.15
C ALA A 721 12.50 -25.45 1.11
N VAL A 722 13.49 -25.85 0.30
CA VAL A 722 14.08 -27.20 0.28
C VAL A 722 14.81 -27.52 1.57
N ASP A 723 15.58 -26.58 2.10
CA ASP A 723 16.30 -26.78 3.37
C ASP A 723 15.35 -26.90 4.57
N MET A 724 14.16 -26.30 4.53
CA MET A 724 13.12 -26.50 5.56
C MET A 724 12.27 -27.76 5.35
N LYS A 725 11.81 -28.02 4.12
CA LYS A 725 10.83 -29.09 3.80
C LYS A 725 11.44 -30.47 3.55
N MET A 726 12.74 -30.60 3.29
CA MET A 726 13.40 -31.90 3.09
C MET A 726 14.22 -32.33 4.32
N PRO A 727 14.33 -33.64 4.61
CA PRO A 727 15.16 -34.15 5.71
C PRO A 727 16.60 -33.65 5.63
N GLN A 728 17.15 -33.24 6.77
CA GLN A 728 18.51 -32.67 6.87
C GLN A 728 19.62 -33.63 6.38
N SER A 729 19.38 -34.94 6.42
CA SER A 729 20.26 -35.99 5.89
C SER A 729 20.30 -36.08 4.36
N SER A 730 19.43 -35.36 3.64
CA SER A 730 19.40 -35.34 2.17
C SER A 730 20.66 -34.65 1.64
N PRO A 731 21.47 -35.29 0.76
CA PRO A 731 22.73 -34.71 0.32
C PRO A 731 22.51 -33.42 -0.51
N PRO A 732 23.42 -32.43 -0.43
CA PRO A 732 23.26 -31.15 -1.13
C PRO A 732 23.07 -31.27 -2.65
N SER A 733 23.66 -32.30 -3.27
CA SER A 733 23.46 -32.62 -4.70
C SER A 733 22.01 -33.02 -5.01
N ALA A 734 21.37 -33.85 -4.19
CA ALA A 734 19.97 -34.23 -4.36
C ALA A 734 19.00 -33.07 -4.07
N LYS A 735 19.33 -32.23 -3.08
CA LYS A 735 18.62 -30.96 -2.83
C LYS A 735 18.72 -30.01 -4.05
N GLY A 736 19.93 -29.82 -4.57
CA GLY A 736 20.19 -28.98 -5.75
C GLY A 736 19.52 -29.48 -7.02
N ALA A 737 19.56 -30.80 -7.27
CA ALA A 737 18.82 -31.45 -8.36
C ALA A 737 17.32 -31.15 -8.24
N LYS A 738 16.69 -31.44 -7.09
CA LYS A 738 15.25 -31.20 -6.90
C LYS A 738 14.85 -29.72 -7.05
N ILE A 739 15.74 -28.76 -6.81
CA ILE A 739 15.51 -27.34 -7.12
C ILE A 739 15.54 -27.08 -8.62
N ASN A 740 16.50 -27.66 -9.35
CA ASN A 740 16.54 -27.60 -10.82
C ASN A 740 15.25 -28.17 -11.39
N ASP A 741 14.93 -29.42 -11.04
CA ASP A 741 13.78 -30.18 -11.55
C ASP A 741 12.49 -29.38 -11.42
N ILE A 742 12.26 -28.75 -10.25
CA ILE A 742 11.05 -27.96 -9.99
C ILE A 742 11.08 -26.59 -10.70
N LEU A 743 12.21 -25.88 -10.74
CA LEU A 743 12.30 -24.59 -11.43
C LEU A 743 12.19 -24.72 -12.96
N GLU A 744 12.64 -25.84 -13.51
CA GLU A 744 12.49 -26.19 -14.93
C GLU A 744 11.03 -26.59 -15.23
N MET A 745 10.48 -27.54 -14.47
CA MET A 745 9.07 -27.98 -14.51
C MET A 745 8.04 -26.83 -14.46
N VAL A 746 8.40 -25.73 -13.78
CA VAL A 746 7.54 -24.56 -13.54
C VAL A 746 7.94 -23.33 -14.38
N GLY A 747 8.90 -23.47 -15.31
CA GLY A 747 9.25 -22.41 -16.26
C GLY A 747 9.82 -21.15 -15.58
N LEU A 748 10.81 -21.34 -14.72
CA LEU A 748 11.48 -20.29 -13.94
C LEU A 748 13.02 -20.37 -13.96
N ASN A 749 13.62 -21.26 -14.77
CA ASN A 749 15.08 -21.43 -14.81
C ASN A 749 15.82 -20.16 -15.30
N ASP A 750 15.27 -19.43 -16.27
CA ASP A 750 15.82 -18.13 -16.69
C ASP A 750 15.68 -17.05 -15.59
N ALA A 751 14.60 -17.13 -14.81
CA ALA A 751 14.34 -16.25 -13.68
C ALA A 751 15.09 -16.67 -12.40
N ARG A 752 15.89 -17.74 -12.42
CA ARG A 752 16.54 -18.36 -11.26
C ARG A 752 17.34 -17.39 -10.39
N ASN A 753 18.03 -16.43 -11.01
CA ASN A 753 18.83 -15.41 -10.33
C ASN A 753 18.08 -14.06 -10.17
N THR A 754 16.83 -13.97 -10.63
CA THR A 754 15.99 -12.78 -10.51
C THR A 754 15.43 -12.65 -9.11
N ILE A 755 15.48 -11.44 -8.57
CA ILE A 755 14.92 -11.08 -7.25
C ILE A 755 13.39 -11.08 -7.31
N VAL A 756 12.72 -11.63 -6.30
CA VAL A 756 11.26 -11.85 -6.28
C VAL A 756 10.45 -10.57 -6.53
N ARG A 757 10.89 -9.40 -6.05
CA ARG A 757 10.29 -8.07 -6.34
C ARG A 757 10.18 -7.75 -7.84
N ASN A 758 11.09 -8.29 -8.65
CA ASN A 758 11.25 -7.98 -10.07
C ASN A 758 10.61 -9.02 -11.00
N LEU A 759 10.10 -10.12 -10.43
CA LEU A 759 9.32 -11.12 -11.16
C LEU A 759 7.96 -10.56 -11.60
N SER A 760 7.45 -11.02 -12.73
CA SER A 760 6.03 -10.80 -13.07
C SER A 760 5.10 -11.50 -12.09
N GLY A 761 3.85 -11.05 -11.99
CA GLY A 761 2.82 -11.76 -11.20
C GLY A 761 2.62 -13.23 -11.62
N GLY A 762 2.83 -13.54 -12.91
CA GLY A 762 2.82 -14.93 -13.40
C GLY A 762 3.97 -15.75 -12.84
N GLU A 763 5.20 -15.21 -12.87
CA GLU A 763 6.38 -15.86 -12.30
C GLU A 763 6.33 -15.94 -10.77
N GLN A 764 5.73 -14.96 -10.08
CA GLN A 764 5.48 -15.02 -8.64
C GLN A 764 4.44 -16.10 -8.28
N ARG A 765 3.35 -16.21 -9.06
CA ARG A 765 2.32 -17.25 -8.87
C ARG A 765 2.91 -18.64 -9.15
N ARG A 766 3.72 -18.77 -10.21
CA ARG A 766 4.50 -19.98 -10.51
C ARG A 766 5.50 -20.30 -9.40
N LEU A 767 6.22 -19.32 -8.84
CA LEU A 767 7.15 -19.53 -7.73
C LEU A 767 6.44 -20.00 -6.45
N ALA A 768 5.27 -19.42 -6.13
CA ALA A 768 4.45 -19.88 -5.01
C ALA A 768 3.99 -21.34 -5.16
N VAL A 769 3.68 -21.78 -6.39
CA VAL A 769 3.41 -23.19 -6.69
C VAL A 769 4.68 -24.04 -6.57
N ALA A 770 5.80 -23.61 -7.16
CA ALA A 770 7.10 -24.31 -7.09
C ALA A 770 7.56 -24.58 -5.65
N VAL A 771 7.41 -23.59 -4.76
CA VAL A 771 7.70 -23.69 -3.33
C VAL A 771 6.89 -24.80 -2.65
N GLU A 772 5.67 -25.06 -3.10
CA GLU A 772 4.81 -26.15 -2.59
C GLU A 772 5.00 -27.49 -3.32
N LEU A 773 5.67 -27.52 -4.48
CA LEU A 773 6.06 -28.78 -5.14
C LEU A 773 7.22 -29.51 -4.45
N ILE A 774 7.94 -28.85 -3.53
CA ILE A 774 9.11 -29.39 -2.84
C ILE A 774 8.79 -30.63 -2.00
N THR A 775 7.65 -30.65 -1.31
CA THR A 775 7.14 -31.84 -0.59
C THR A 775 6.69 -32.96 -1.54
N ASN A 776 6.62 -32.70 -2.84
CA ASN A 776 6.04 -33.58 -3.86
C ASN A 776 4.63 -34.08 -3.48
N PRO A 777 3.69 -33.18 -3.13
CA PRO A 777 2.38 -33.59 -2.66
C PRO A 777 1.61 -34.29 -3.79
N PRO A 778 0.99 -35.45 -3.53
CA PRO A 778 0.20 -36.16 -4.55
C PRO A 778 -1.16 -35.49 -4.83
N ILE A 779 -1.60 -34.59 -3.92
CA ILE A 779 -2.82 -33.79 -4.03
C ILE A 779 -2.47 -32.31 -3.93
N MET A 780 -2.97 -31.51 -4.89
CA MET A 780 -2.86 -30.05 -4.85
C MET A 780 -4.22 -29.39 -5.00
N LEU A 781 -4.49 -28.42 -4.13
CA LEU A 781 -5.75 -27.66 -4.06
C LEU A 781 -5.40 -26.17 -4.20
N LEU A 782 -5.73 -25.54 -5.33
CA LEU A 782 -5.34 -24.15 -5.62
C LEU A 782 -6.55 -23.22 -5.73
N ASP A 783 -6.60 -22.17 -4.92
CA ASP A 783 -7.66 -21.16 -5.00
C ASP A 783 -7.26 -20.05 -5.99
N GLU A 784 -7.96 -19.98 -7.13
CA GLU A 784 -7.77 -19.05 -8.25
C GLU A 784 -6.31 -18.90 -8.73
N PRO A 785 -5.69 -19.93 -9.33
CA PRO A 785 -4.30 -19.87 -9.81
C PRO A 785 -4.10 -18.93 -11.01
N THR A 786 -5.16 -18.55 -11.71
CA THR A 786 -5.13 -17.67 -12.91
C THR A 786 -5.47 -16.21 -12.64
N SER A 787 -5.81 -15.83 -11.40
CA SER A 787 -6.23 -14.46 -11.09
C SER A 787 -5.08 -13.45 -11.28
N GLY A 788 -5.36 -12.31 -11.93
CA GLY A 788 -4.36 -11.27 -12.23
C GLY A 788 -3.36 -11.61 -13.36
N LEU A 789 -3.58 -12.70 -14.09
CA LEU A 789 -2.74 -13.15 -15.20
C LEU A 789 -3.41 -12.89 -16.57
N ASP A 790 -2.58 -12.75 -17.62
CA ASP A 790 -3.06 -12.63 -19.00
C ASP A 790 -3.32 -14.00 -19.65
N SER A 791 -3.87 -14.04 -20.86
CA SER A 791 -4.29 -15.28 -21.53
C SER A 791 -3.16 -16.30 -21.60
N VAL A 792 -1.97 -15.82 -21.97
CA VAL A 792 -0.80 -16.64 -22.25
C VAL A 792 -0.21 -17.16 -20.94
N SER A 793 -0.01 -16.29 -19.93
CA SER A 793 0.45 -16.74 -18.60
C SER A 793 -0.55 -17.67 -17.92
N SER A 794 -1.86 -17.44 -18.07
CA SER A 794 -2.91 -18.31 -17.51
C SER A 794 -2.88 -19.69 -18.18
N THR A 795 -2.79 -19.73 -19.51
CA THR A 795 -2.74 -20.99 -20.27
C THR A 795 -1.43 -21.73 -20.01
N GLN A 796 -0.30 -21.03 -19.81
CA GLN A 796 0.95 -21.61 -19.30
C GLN A 796 0.75 -22.22 -17.91
N VAL A 797 0.21 -21.48 -16.93
CA VAL A 797 -0.01 -21.98 -15.56
C VAL A 797 -0.91 -23.22 -15.57
N ILE A 798 -2.00 -23.21 -16.35
CA ILE A 798 -2.89 -24.37 -16.46
C ILE A 798 -2.25 -25.52 -17.27
N SER A 799 -1.45 -25.28 -18.30
CA SER A 799 -0.76 -26.36 -19.02
C SER A 799 0.37 -26.99 -18.21
N HIS A 800 1.09 -26.21 -17.39
CA HIS A 800 1.99 -26.74 -16.36
C HIS A 800 1.20 -27.58 -15.36
N LEU A 801 0.09 -27.09 -14.77
CA LEU A 801 -0.76 -27.88 -13.87
C LEU A 801 -1.33 -29.15 -14.54
N LYS A 802 -1.70 -29.09 -15.83
CA LYS A 802 -2.13 -30.27 -16.61
C LYS A 802 -1.01 -31.28 -16.76
N SER A 803 0.22 -30.84 -17.03
CA SER A 803 1.41 -31.70 -17.05
C SER A 803 1.65 -32.38 -15.69
N LEU A 804 1.49 -31.65 -14.58
CA LEU A 804 1.60 -32.19 -13.22
C LEU A 804 0.46 -33.16 -12.85
N ALA A 805 -0.74 -32.95 -13.38
CA ALA A 805 -1.85 -33.89 -13.25
C ALA A 805 -1.55 -35.17 -14.05
N MET A 806 -1.13 -35.05 -15.31
CA MET A 806 -0.75 -36.19 -16.16
C MET A 806 0.44 -36.99 -15.60
N SER A 807 1.33 -36.37 -14.82
CA SER A 807 2.37 -37.08 -14.02
C SER A 807 1.83 -37.77 -12.75
N GLY A 808 0.51 -38.02 -12.69
CA GLY A 808 -0.17 -38.81 -11.68
C GLY A 808 -0.90 -38.03 -10.57
N ARG A 809 -0.64 -36.74 -10.37
CA ARG A 809 -1.23 -36.01 -9.22
C ARG A 809 -2.74 -35.83 -9.37
N THR A 810 -3.46 -35.73 -8.26
CA THR A 810 -4.81 -35.14 -8.24
C THR A 810 -4.65 -33.63 -8.08
N ILE A 811 -5.11 -32.85 -9.05
CA ILE A 811 -5.03 -31.39 -8.98
C ILE A 811 -6.41 -30.80 -9.14
N VAL A 812 -6.85 -30.06 -8.13
CA VAL A 812 -8.13 -29.32 -8.13
C VAL A 812 -7.81 -27.84 -8.03
N CYS A 813 -8.41 -27.02 -8.88
CA CYS A 813 -8.33 -25.58 -8.74
C CYS A 813 -9.68 -24.90 -8.94
N THR A 814 -9.93 -23.83 -8.17
CA THR A 814 -11.05 -22.94 -8.47
C THR A 814 -10.70 -22.04 -9.63
N ILE A 815 -11.61 -21.87 -10.58
CA ILE A 815 -11.42 -20.95 -11.69
C ILE A 815 -12.66 -20.09 -11.90
N HIS A 816 -12.43 -18.79 -11.97
CA HIS A 816 -13.42 -17.83 -12.40
C HIS A 816 -13.31 -17.63 -13.92
N GLN A 817 -14.26 -18.21 -14.67
CA GLN A 817 -14.49 -17.94 -16.10
C GLN A 817 -13.28 -18.21 -17.02
N PRO A 818 -12.95 -19.49 -17.26
CA PRO A 818 -11.87 -19.87 -18.18
C PRO A 818 -12.23 -19.61 -19.65
N ALA A 819 -11.26 -19.08 -20.39
CA ALA A 819 -11.29 -19.01 -21.86
C ALA A 819 -11.43 -20.40 -22.49
N SER A 820 -11.99 -20.51 -23.70
CA SER A 820 -12.39 -21.81 -24.29
C SER A 820 -11.25 -22.82 -24.43
N SER A 821 -10.08 -22.38 -24.91
CA SER A 821 -8.87 -23.22 -25.01
C SER A 821 -8.30 -23.64 -23.65
N LEU A 822 -8.44 -22.79 -22.63
CA LEU A 822 -8.01 -23.10 -21.26
C LEU A 822 -8.98 -24.06 -20.56
N PHE A 823 -10.29 -23.95 -20.83
CA PHE A 823 -11.30 -24.90 -20.31
C PHE A 823 -11.13 -26.31 -20.89
N GLN A 824 -10.75 -26.44 -22.16
CA GLN A 824 -10.46 -27.72 -22.81
C GLN A 824 -9.25 -28.47 -22.22
N LEU A 825 -8.43 -27.83 -21.38
CA LEU A 825 -7.34 -28.50 -20.66
C LEU A 825 -7.83 -29.33 -19.46
N PHE A 826 -9.04 -29.10 -18.96
CA PHE A 826 -9.58 -29.80 -17.80
C PHE A 826 -10.11 -31.18 -18.15
N ASP A 827 -9.95 -32.11 -17.22
CA ASP A 827 -10.47 -33.47 -17.35
C ASP A 827 -11.90 -33.55 -16.82
N ASP A 828 -12.13 -32.98 -15.63
CA ASP A 828 -13.40 -32.97 -14.91
C ASP A 828 -13.78 -31.56 -14.45
N VAL A 829 -15.08 -31.33 -14.27
CA VAL A 829 -15.66 -30.11 -13.72
C VAL A 829 -16.54 -30.46 -12.51
N TYR A 830 -16.43 -29.67 -11.45
CA TYR A 830 -17.32 -29.71 -10.29
C TYR A 830 -18.05 -28.36 -10.18
N LEU A 831 -19.37 -28.36 -10.41
CA LEU A 831 -20.20 -27.15 -10.43
C LEU A 831 -20.96 -26.99 -9.11
N LEU A 832 -20.78 -25.84 -8.45
CA LEU A 832 -21.30 -25.55 -7.12
C LEU A 832 -22.24 -24.33 -7.14
N ARG A 833 -23.46 -24.44 -6.58
CA ARG A 833 -24.40 -23.33 -6.34
C ARG A 833 -24.95 -23.41 -4.93
N GLN A 834 -24.86 -22.32 -4.16
CA GLN A 834 -25.45 -22.22 -2.80
C GLN A 834 -25.12 -23.44 -1.91
N GLY A 835 -23.86 -23.86 -1.87
CA GLY A 835 -23.41 -25.00 -1.05
C GLY A 835 -23.77 -26.39 -1.58
N ARG A 836 -24.45 -26.52 -2.73
CA ARG A 836 -24.85 -27.79 -3.37
C ARG A 836 -24.14 -28.02 -4.70
N CYS A 837 -23.93 -29.28 -5.06
CA CYS A 837 -23.43 -29.67 -6.38
C CYS A 837 -24.56 -29.67 -7.43
N LEU A 838 -24.25 -29.24 -8.65
CA LEU A 838 -25.12 -29.29 -9.83
C LEU A 838 -24.55 -30.16 -10.96
N TYR A 839 -23.24 -30.44 -10.95
CA TYR A 839 -22.57 -31.34 -11.88
C TYR A 839 -21.21 -31.76 -11.31
N ALA A 840 -20.86 -33.03 -11.47
CA ALA A 840 -19.53 -33.54 -11.12
C ALA A 840 -19.14 -34.63 -12.13
N GLY A 841 -18.17 -34.36 -13.01
CA GLY A 841 -17.72 -35.33 -14.01
C GLY A 841 -16.99 -34.71 -15.20
N PRO A 842 -16.73 -35.49 -16.26
CA PRO A 842 -15.92 -35.06 -17.39
C PRO A 842 -16.45 -33.83 -18.13
N VAL A 843 -15.54 -32.99 -18.66
CA VAL A 843 -15.91 -31.78 -19.44
C VAL A 843 -16.86 -32.12 -20.60
N GLU A 844 -16.55 -33.16 -21.38
CA GLU A 844 -17.29 -33.57 -22.58
C GLU A 844 -18.76 -33.88 -22.31
N ASN A 845 -19.04 -34.55 -21.18
CA ASN A 845 -20.38 -34.97 -20.79
C ASN A 845 -21.26 -33.83 -20.25
N MET A 846 -20.67 -32.67 -19.93
CA MET A 846 -21.36 -31.53 -19.33
C MET A 846 -22.48 -31.00 -20.23
N LEU A 847 -22.18 -30.73 -21.50
CA LEU A 847 -23.18 -30.22 -22.46
C LEU A 847 -24.29 -31.24 -22.75
N VAL A 848 -23.95 -32.54 -22.79
CA VAL A 848 -24.93 -33.62 -22.96
C VAL A 848 -25.86 -33.71 -21.75
N ARG A 849 -25.34 -33.54 -20.53
CA ARG A 849 -26.13 -33.50 -19.29
C ARG A 849 -27.10 -32.31 -19.29
N PHE A 850 -26.60 -31.12 -19.61
CA PHE A 850 -27.40 -29.89 -19.64
C PHE A 850 -28.52 -29.99 -20.70
N ALA A 851 -28.23 -30.55 -21.88
CA ALA A 851 -29.22 -30.72 -22.95
C ALA A 851 -30.40 -31.65 -22.55
N ARG A 852 -30.19 -32.63 -21.67
CA ARG A 852 -31.27 -33.48 -21.11
C ARG A 852 -32.24 -32.70 -20.22
N VAL A 853 -31.83 -31.56 -19.67
CA VAL A 853 -32.62 -30.67 -18.80
C VAL A 853 -33.04 -29.40 -19.56
N GLY A 854 -33.07 -29.45 -20.91
CA GLY A 854 -33.50 -28.35 -21.78
C GLY A 854 -32.44 -27.28 -22.09
N LEU A 855 -31.29 -27.30 -21.41
CA LEU A 855 -30.22 -26.30 -21.55
C LEU A 855 -29.30 -26.63 -22.74
N ARG A 856 -29.40 -25.87 -23.85
CA ARG A 856 -28.57 -26.06 -25.06
C ARG A 856 -27.57 -24.91 -25.27
N CYS A 857 -26.29 -25.25 -25.44
CA CYS A 857 -25.22 -24.29 -25.74
C CYS A 857 -25.19 -23.91 -27.23
N PRO A 858 -25.06 -22.61 -27.59
CA PRO A 858 -24.90 -22.18 -28.99
C PRO A 858 -23.55 -22.57 -29.61
N GLU A 859 -23.48 -22.59 -30.96
CA GLU A 859 -22.34 -23.12 -31.73
C GLU A 859 -21.05 -22.29 -31.65
N TYR A 860 -21.12 -20.99 -31.41
CA TYR A 860 -19.96 -20.11 -31.23
C TYR A 860 -19.90 -19.54 -29.82
N TYR A 861 -20.05 -20.43 -28.84
CA TYR A 861 -20.17 -20.07 -27.42
C TYR A 861 -19.29 -20.96 -26.54
N ASN A 862 -18.61 -20.35 -25.59
CA ASN A 862 -17.74 -21.03 -24.63
C ASN A 862 -18.57 -21.92 -23.66
N PRO A 863 -18.34 -23.24 -23.61
CA PRO A 863 -19.08 -24.14 -22.73
C PRO A 863 -18.97 -23.78 -21.23
N ALA A 864 -17.85 -23.19 -20.81
CA ALA A 864 -17.63 -22.72 -19.45
C ALA A 864 -18.51 -21.52 -19.06
N ASP A 865 -18.59 -20.52 -19.95
CA ASP A 865 -19.48 -19.35 -19.79
C ASP A 865 -20.93 -19.83 -19.71
N PHE A 866 -21.33 -20.72 -20.63
CA PHE A 866 -22.69 -21.27 -20.70
C PHE A 866 -23.09 -22.01 -19.42
N ALA A 867 -22.19 -22.83 -18.86
CA ALA A 867 -22.43 -23.53 -17.61
C ALA A 867 -22.60 -22.57 -16.43
N LEU A 868 -21.76 -21.53 -16.33
CA LEU A 868 -21.85 -20.54 -15.26
C LEU A 868 -23.09 -19.65 -15.37
N GLU A 869 -23.44 -19.19 -16.57
CA GLU A 869 -24.64 -18.38 -16.81
C GLU A 869 -25.93 -19.18 -16.57
N SER A 870 -25.98 -20.44 -17.03
CA SER A 870 -27.09 -21.36 -16.73
C SER A 870 -27.23 -21.67 -15.23
N ILE A 871 -26.14 -21.56 -14.46
CA ILE A 871 -26.12 -21.71 -13.00
C ILE A 871 -26.44 -20.40 -12.26
N ALA A 872 -26.14 -19.24 -12.84
CA ALA A 872 -26.56 -17.95 -12.31
C ALA A 872 -28.07 -17.73 -12.48
N ALA A 873 -28.62 -18.14 -13.64
CA ALA A 873 -30.02 -17.94 -14.02
C ALA A 873 -31.04 -18.48 -13.01
N SER A 874 -32.22 -17.86 -12.99
CA SER A 874 -33.34 -18.20 -12.10
C SER A 874 -34.23 -19.31 -12.70
N GLN A 875 -33.68 -20.52 -12.85
CA GLN A 875 -34.38 -21.68 -13.42
C GLN A 875 -34.46 -22.85 -12.41
N PRO A 876 -35.21 -22.70 -11.30
CA PRO A 876 -35.13 -23.58 -10.14
C PRO A 876 -35.50 -25.05 -10.44
N GLU A 877 -36.31 -25.31 -11.46
CA GLU A 877 -36.69 -26.67 -11.86
C GLU A 877 -35.51 -27.41 -12.52
N ALA A 878 -34.80 -26.75 -13.43
CA ALA A 878 -33.59 -27.31 -14.04
C ALA A 878 -32.50 -27.59 -13.00
N HIS A 879 -32.32 -26.69 -12.01
CA HIS A 879 -31.36 -26.91 -10.92
C HIS A 879 -31.77 -28.04 -9.97
N ARG A 880 -33.07 -28.24 -9.69
CA ARG A 880 -33.55 -29.41 -8.94
C ARG A 880 -33.27 -30.71 -9.69
N MET A 881 -33.56 -30.77 -10.99
CA MET A 881 -33.30 -31.95 -11.82
C MET A 881 -31.80 -32.26 -11.92
N LEU A 882 -30.95 -31.23 -12.04
CA LEU A 882 -29.49 -31.39 -12.01
C LEU A 882 -28.99 -31.91 -10.65
N CYS A 883 -29.46 -31.36 -9.52
CA CYS A 883 -29.15 -31.92 -8.20
C CYS A 883 -29.58 -33.39 -8.10
N GLN A 884 -30.81 -33.72 -8.49
CA GLN A 884 -31.31 -35.09 -8.46
C GLN A 884 -30.41 -36.03 -9.25
N LEU A 885 -30.06 -35.71 -10.50
CA LEU A 885 -29.17 -36.54 -11.33
C LEU A 885 -27.77 -36.74 -10.70
N VAL A 886 -27.24 -35.74 -9.98
CA VAL A 886 -25.98 -35.87 -9.23
C VAL A 886 -26.17 -36.74 -7.99
N ASP A 887 -27.25 -36.55 -7.22
CA ASP A 887 -27.57 -37.35 -6.05
C ASP A 887 -27.76 -38.83 -6.42
N GLU A 888 -28.36 -39.12 -7.59
CA GLU A 888 -28.53 -40.48 -8.12
C GLU A 888 -27.20 -41.15 -8.47
N GLU A 889 -26.30 -40.46 -9.19
CA GLU A 889 -24.97 -40.99 -9.54
C GLU A 889 -24.05 -41.11 -8.31
N MET A 890 -24.25 -40.26 -7.30
CA MET A 890 -23.53 -40.35 -6.03
C MET A 890 -24.11 -41.38 -5.06
N ARG A 891 -25.24 -42.06 -5.36
CA ARG A 891 -25.85 -43.08 -4.47
C ARG A 891 -24.86 -44.16 -4.09
N GLU A 892 -24.09 -44.71 -5.02
CA GLU A 892 -23.09 -45.76 -4.72
C GLU A 892 -21.96 -45.25 -3.82
N ILE A 893 -21.54 -43.98 -4.00
CA ILE A 893 -20.51 -43.34 -3.16
C ILE A 893 -21.06 -43.10 -1.74
N ASN A 894 -22.35 -42.76 -1.62
CA ASN A 894 -23.05 -42.47 -0.36
C ASN A 894 -23.56 -43.72 0.38
N ALA A 895 -23.78 -44.86 -0.31
CA ALA A 895 -24.41 -46.08 0.24
C ALA A 895 -23.59 -46.78 1.36
N GLY A 896 -22.32 -46.41 1.55
CA GLY A 896 -21.45 -46.89 2.62
C GLY A 896 -21.19 -45.86 3.72
N ALA A 897 -22.10 -44.93 3.97
CA ALA A 897 -21.98 -43.93 5.03
C ALA A 897 -22.46 -44.47 6.40
N PRO A 898 -21.74 -44.22 7.51
CA PRO A 898 -22.27 -44.49 8.84
C PRO A 898 -23.48 -43.59 9.13
N SER A 899 -24.48 -44.12 9.83
CA SER A 899 -25.75 -43.44 10.12
C SER A 899 -25.68 -42.46 11.30
N SER A 900 -24.52 -42.30 11.93
CA SER A 900 -24.25 -41.35 13.01
C SER A 900 -23.25 -40.27 12.56
N PRO A 901 -23.35 -39.03 13.07
CA PRO A 901 -22.36 -37.99 12.79
C PRO A 901 -21.05 -38.28 13.52
N THR A 902 -20.13 -38.99 12.86
CA THR A 902 -18.81 -39.34 13.42
C THR A 902 -17.96 -38.08 13.61
N THR A 903 -18.05 -37.45 14.79
CA THR A 903 -17.11 -36.41 15.21
C THR A 903 -15.70 -37.03 15.30
N LEU A 904 -14.81 -36.59 14.41
CA LEU A 904 -13.49 -37.20 14.15
C LEU A 904 -12.57 -37.31 15.40
N ALA A 905 -12.87 -36.55 16.45
CA ALA A 905 -12.15 -36.54 17.72
C ALA A 905 -12.14 -37.88 18.50
N ALA A 906 -12.99 -38.85 18.14
CA ALA A 906 -13.25 -40.03 18.96
C ALA A 906 -12.42 -41.30 18.62
N GLN A 907 -11.56 -41.28 17.59
CA GLN A 907 -10.84 -42.48 17.12
C GLN A 907 -9.30 -42.31 16.98
N LEU A 908 -8.71 -41.32 17.65
CA LEU A 908 -7.25 -41.18 17.72
C LEU A 908 -6.64 -42.17 18.72
N GLU A 909 -6.20 -43.33 18.23
CA GLU A 909 -5.25 -44.15 19.00
C GLU A 909 -3.92 -43.38 19.17
N PRO A 910 -3.28 -43.44 20.36
CA PRO A 910 -2.01 -42.75 20.63
C PRO A 910 -0.80 -43.49 19.99
N GLY A 911 -0.86 -43.78 18.69
CA GLY A 911 -0.14 -44.90 18.04
C GLY A 911 1.01 -44.57 17.08
N LYS A 912 1.22 -43.31 16.65
CA LYS A 912 2.42 -42.88 15.87
C LYS A 912 2.54 -41.36 15.81
N ARG A 913 3.53 -40.76 16.50
CA ARG A 913 3.91 -39.36 16.27
C ARG A 913 4.83 -39.25 15.06
N TYR A 914 4.28 -38.86 13.91
CA TYR A 914 5.09 -38.32 12.81
C TYR A 914 5.86 -37.08 13.31
N ALA A 915 7.11 -36.91 12.86
CA ALA A 915 7.92 -35.77 13.26
C ALA A 915 7.34 -34.49 12.64
N ARG A 916 6.87 -33.54 13.47
CA ARG A 916 6.21 -32.30 13.03
C ARG A 916 7.07 -31.44 12.11
N TYR A 917 8.39 -31.58 12.19
CA TYR A 917 9.36 -30.86 11.37
C TYR A 917 10.40 -31.85 10.81
N GLN A 918 10.82 -31.65 9.56
CA GLN A 918 11.80 -32.51 8.87
C GLN A 918 13.27 -32.21 9.26
N THR A 919 13.50 -31.16 10.07
CA THR A 919 14.81 -30.62 10.41
C THR A 919 14.93 -30.26 11.88
N ALA A 920 16.15 -30.31 12.41
CA ALA A 920 16.43 -29.95 13.81
C ALA A 920 16.36 -28.42 14.03
N CYS A 921 15.95 -27.99 15.23
CA CYS A 921 15.75 -26.58 15.57
C CYS A 921 17.00 -25.70 15.34
N TYR A 922 18.21 -26.22 15.56
CA TYR A 922 19.45 -25.48 15.30
C TYR A 922 19.70 -25.24 13.80
N TYR A 923 19.31 -26.19 12.95
CA TYR A 923 19.42 -26.08 11.49
C TYR A 923 18.35 -25.14 10.91
N GLN A 924 17.14 -25.15 11.49
CA GLN A 924 16.12 -24.14 11.22
C GLN A 924 16.66 -22.74 11.55
N LEU A 925 17.16 -22.55 12.78
CA LEU A 925 17.74 -21.28 13.25
C LEU A 925 18.87 -20.77 12.32
N TYR A 926 19.85 -21.62 12.01
CA TYR A 926 20.96 -21.26 11.11
C TYR A 926 20.46 -20.83 9.72
N THR A 927 19.51 -21.58 9.15
CA THR A 927 19.02 -21.34 7.79
C THR A 927 18.11 -20.11 7.72
N LEU A 928 17.31 -19.86 8.76
CA LEU A 928 16.52 -18.64 8.95
C LEU A 928 17.43 -17.42 9.13
N LEU A 929 18.49 -17.52 9.94
CA LEU A 929 19.46 -16.44 10.12
C LEU A 929 20.17 -16.11 8.79
N LYS A 930 20.64 -17.14 8.06
CA LYS A 930 21.23 -16.99 6.72
C LYS A 930 20.26 -16.31 5.74
N ARG A 931 18.98 -16.70 5.74
CA ARG A 931 17.92 -16.08 4.94
C ARG A 931 17.78 -14.59 5.25
N SER A 932 17.66 -14.24 6.53
CA SER A 932 17.49 -12.85 6.95
C SER A 932 18.71 -11.99 6.59
N VAL A 933 19.93 -12.48 6.84
CA VAL A 933 21.17 -11.77 6.50
C VAL A 933 21.25 -11.50 4.99
N LEU A 934 20.95 -12.50 4.14
CA LEU A 934 20.93 -12.33 2.68
C LEU A 934 19.85 -11.33 2.23
N SER A 935 18.65 -11.40 2.82
CA SER A 935 17.56 -10.47 2.53
C SER A 935 17.91 -9.04 2.92
N SER A 936 18.53 -8.83 4.09
CA SER A 936 18.93 -7.51 4.56
C SER A 936 20.10 -6.95 3.77
N ALA A 937 21.13 -7.76 3.47
CA ALA A 937 22.31 -7.32 2.71
C ALA A 937 21.97 -6.84 1.29
N ARG A 938 20.82 -7.26 0.75
CA ARG A 938 20.31 -6.82 -0.56
C ARG A 938 19.34 -5.65 -0.51
N ASP A 939 18.87 -5.24 0.66
CA ASP A 939 18.29 -3.90 0.82
C ASP A 939 19.43 -2.87 0.93
N GLU A 940 20.23 -2.83 -0.14
CA GLU A 940 21.46 -2.05 -0.24
C GLU A 940 21.18 -0.55 -0.07
N PHE A 941 20.00 -0.12 -0.50
CA PHE A 941 19.48 1.24 -0.36
C PHE A 941 19.25 1.58 1.12
N PHE A 942 18.47 0.78 1.85
CA PHE A 942 18.25 0.94 3.29
C PHE A 942 19.57 0.93 4.08
N LEU A 943 20.48 0.01 3.77
CA LEU A 943 21.81 -0.09 4.41
C LEU A 943 22.67 1.15 4.17
N LYS A 944 22.83 1.58 2.90
CA LYS A 944 23.62 2.77 2.52
C LYS A 944 23.09 4.02 3.21
N ILE A 945 21.77 4.21 3.22
CA ILE A 945 21.12 5.36 3.87
C ILE A 945 21.29 5.31 5.39
N ARG A 946 21.03 4.18 6.04
CA ARG A 946 21.18 4.03 7.50
C ARG A 946 22.61 4.32 7.95
N LEU A 947 23.61 3.76 7.26
CA LEU A 947 25.03 4.00 7.56
C LEU A 947 25.45 5.44 7.23
N GLY A 948 25.09 5.95 6.06
CA GLY A 948 25.41 7.32 5.63
C GLY A 948 24.83 8.39 6.56
N MET A 949 23.61 8.20 7.05
CA MET A 949 23.00 9.08 8.07
C MET A 949 23.73 9.01 9.41
N HIS A 950 24.14 7.83 9.89
CA HIS A 950 24.94 7.72 11.12
C HIS A 950 26.32 8.39 10.99
N LEU A 951 26.98 8.27 9.83
CA LEU A 951 28.25 8.95 9.56
C LEU A 951 28.10 10.47 9.50
N ALA A 952 27.13 10.96 8.71
CA ALA A 952 26.88 12.40 8.56
C ALA A 952 26.48 13.06 9.88
N LEU A 953 25.64 12.40 10.69
CA LEU A 953 25.23 12.90 11.99
C LEU A 953 26.36 12.80 13.02
N GLY A 954 27.21 11.76 12.99
CA GLY A 954 28.41 11.69 13.82
C GLY A 954 29.35 12.88 13.59
N LEU A 955 29.53 13.29 12.34
CA LEU A 955 30.29 14.48 11.98
C LEU A 955 29.62 15.77 12.49
N VAL A 956 28.31 15.93 12.35
CA VAL A 956 27.57 17.10 12.87
C VAL A 956 27.66 17.18 14.40
N PHE A 957 27.36 16.09 15.11
CA PHE A 957 27.41 16.06 16.58
C PHE A 957 28.82 16.28 17.12
N GLY A 958 29.84 15.68 16.49
CA GLY A 958 31.24 15.88 16.86
C GLY A 958 31.77 17.28 16.57
N ALA A 959 31.36 17.89 15.45
CA ALA A 959 31.76 19.27 15.11
C ALA A 959 31.10 20.33 16.02
N VAL A 960 29.84 20.14 16.40
CA VAL A 960 29.12 21.06 17.31
C VAL A 960 29.66 20.99 18.75
N HIS A 961 30.11 19.82 19.19
CA HIS A 961 30.67 19.59 20.53
C HIS A 961 32.19 19.41 20.53
N TYR A 962 32.89 20.07 19.61
CA TYR A 962 34.34 19.95 19.48
C TYR A 962 35.05 20.32 20.79
N ASP A 963 35.92 19.43 21.27
CA ASP A 963 36.62 19.54 22.58
C ASP A 963 35.71 19.70 23.82
N ALA A 964 34.40 19.40 23.73
CA ALA A 964 33.49 19.55 24.88
C ALA A 964 33.78 18.59 26.05
N GLY A 965 34.42 17.45 25.78
CA GLY A 965 34.83 16.45 26.76
C GLY A 965 36.21 16.70 27.39
N SER A 966 37.02 17.61 26.82
CA SER A 966 38.34 17.97 27.32
C SER A 966 38.30 19.20 28.23
N GLU A 967 37.31 20.10 28.12
CA GLU A 967 37.19 21.33 28.91
C GLU A 967 36.09 21.29 29.99
N ALA A 968 36.45 21.58 31.25
CA ALA A 968 35.55 21.54 32.42
C ALA A 968 34.37 22.52 32.35
N ALA A 969 34.47 23.59 31.55
CA ALA A 969 33.38 24.54 31.31
C ALA A 969 32.30 23.98 30.36
N LYS A 970 32.65 23.02 29.48
CA LYS A 970 31.76 22.44 28.46
C LYS A 970 31.15 21.09 28.86
N VAL A 971 31.44 20.61 30.08
CA VAL A 971 30.96 19.31 30.61
C VAL A 971 29.45 19.11 30.41
N LEU A 972 28.61 20.12 30.68
CA LEU A 972 27.16 19.97 30.54
C LEU A 972 26.71 19.83 29.07
N ALA A 973 27.39 20.50 28.13
CA ALA A 973 27.16 20.30 26.70
C ALA A 973 27.63 18.91 26.24
N ASN A 974 28.74 18.40 26.79
CA ASN A 974 29.20 17.02 26.53
C ASN A 974 28.19 15.96 27.05
N VAL A 975 27.61 16.17 28.24
CA VAL A 975 26.49 15.35 28.75
C VAL A 975 25.30 15.39 27.79
N GLY A 976 24.93 16.59 27.31
CA GLY A 976 23.87 16.80 26.34
C GLY A 976 24.09 16.07 25.00
N CYS A 977 25.32 16.12 24.47
CA CYS A 977 25.74 15.43 23.25
C CYS A 977 25.40 13.93 23.30
N PHE A 978 25.91 13.23 24.32
CA PHE A 978 25.69 11.80 24.45
C PHE A 978 24.21 11.47 24.72
N PHE A 979 23.52 12.27 25.54
CA PHE A 979 22.08 12.13 25.77
C PHE A 979 21.26 12.15 24.46
N GLN A 980 21.54 13.14 23.59
CA GLN A 980 20.89 13.27 22.28
C GLN A 980 21.26 12.15 21.32
N LEU A 981 22.50 11.67 21.35
CA LEU A 981 22.95 10.54 20.52
C LEU A 981 22.25 9.23 20.91
N PHE A 982 22.02 8.97 22.21
CA PHE A 982 21.18 7.84 22.63
C PHE A 982 19.76 7.99 22.11
N ALA A 983 19.16 9.19 22.21
CA ALA A 983 17.82 9.43 21.68
C ALA A 983 17.76 9.20 20.15
N PHE A 984 18.76 9.65 19.40
CA PHE A 984 18.87 9.42 17.95
C PHE A 984 18.96 7.92 17.60
N VAL A 985 19.88 7.18 18.22
CA VAL A 985 20.06 5.74 17.99
C VAL A 985 18.81 4.96 18.40
N TYR A 986 18.16 5.37 19.49
CA TYR A 986 16.90 4.77 19.96
C TYR A 986 15.74 5.01 18.97
N PHE A 987 15.48 6.27 18.57
CA PHE A 987 14.40 6.62 17.63
C PHE A 987 14.60 5.96 16.25
N THR A 988 15.80 6.01 15.68
CA THR A 988 16.05 5.45 14.34
C THR A 988 15.95 3.92 14.32
N ASN A 989 16.38 3.23 15.38
CA ASN A 989 16.21 1.79 15.48
C ASN A 989 14.75 1.39 15.72
N ALA A 990 13.96 2.17 16.45
CA ALA A 990 12.52 1.95 16.61
C ALA A 990 11.74 2.15 15.30
N VAL A 991 12.10 3.20 14.54
CA VAL A 991 11.56 3.46 13.18
C VAL A 991 12.00 2.40 12.16
N SER A 992 13.12 1.70 12.36
CA SER A 992 13.66 0.76 11.35
C SER A 992 12.80 -0.49 11.06
N VAL A 993 11.66 -0.64 11.73
CA VAL A 993 10.85 -1.88 11.82
C VAL A 993 9.51 -1.77 11.05
N VAL A 994 9.30 -0.73 10.24
CA VAL A 994 8.02 -0.47 9.50
C VAL A 994 7.52 -1.67 8.71
N ASN A 995 8.42 -2.41 8.04
CA ASN A 995 8.07 -3.54 7.18
C ASN A 995 7.68 -4.83 7.94
N TYR A 996 7.88 -4.88 9.26
CA TYR A 996 7.72 -6.11 10.04
C TYR A 996 6.27 -6.61 10.07
N ALA A 997 5.29 -5.70 9.99
CA ALA A 997 3.87 -6.05 9.91
C ALA A 997 3.51 -6.88 8.66
N ASP A 998 4.31 -6.79 7.58
CA ASP A 998 4.17 -7.59 6.37
C ASP A 998 5.06 -8.85 6.41
N GLU A 999 6.28 -8.76 6.96
CA GLU A 999 7.15 -9.95 7.20
C GLU A 999 6.42 -11.00 8.06
N VAL A 1000 5.70 -10.56 9.10
CA VAL A 1000 4.92 -11.42 10.00
C VAL A 1000 3.81 -12.19 9.25
N LYS A 1001 3.25 -11.66 8.15
CA LYS A 1001 2.24 -12.37 7.34
C LYS A 1001 2.86 -13.59 6.65
N VAL A 1002 4.07 -13.44 6.10
CA VAL A 1002 4.83 -14.55 5.49
C VAL A 1002 5.20 -15.57 6.57
N ALA A 1003 5.74 -15.12 7.71
CA ALA A 1003 6.15 -16.02 8.78
C ALA A 1003 4.99 -16.83 9.37
N ILE A 1004 3.80 -16.23 9.54
CA ILE A 1004 2.59 -16.94 9.99
C ILE A 1004 2.24 -18.09 9.01
N LYS A 1005 2.32 -17.84 7.70
CA LYS A 1005 2.01 -18.85 6.66
C LYS A 1005 3.06 -19.97 6.60
N GLU A 1006 4.35 -19.64 6.67
CA GLU A 1006 5.43 -20.65 6.73
C GLU A 1006 5.34 -21.52 7.99
N ILE A 1007 4.97 -20.94 9.15
CA ILE A 1007 4.75 -21.68 10.40
C ILE A 1007 3.48 -22.53 10.34
N ALA A 1008 2.39 -22.04 9.73
CA ALA A 1008 1.16 -22.81 9.51
C ALA A 1008 1.42 -24.06 8.67
N ASN A 1009 2.18 -23.92 7.58
CA ASN A 1009 2.61 -25.02 6.70
C ASN A 1009 3.74 -25.89 7.32
N ASN A 1010 4.01 -25.76 8.63
CA ASN A 1010 5.04 -26.48 9.41
C ASN A 1010 6.46 -26.48 8.79
N TRP A 1011 6.89 -25.39 8.14
CA TRP A 1011 8.26 -25.29 7.59
C TRP A 1011 9.32 -25.31 8.69
N TYR A 1012 9.06 -24.57 9.77
CA TYR A 1012 9.97 -24.39 10.90
C TYR A 1012 9.21 -24.11 12.20
N SER A 1013 9.90 -24.25 13.33
CA SER A 1013 9.38 -23.88 14.64
C SER A 1013 9.33 -22.35 14.81
N ARG A 1014 8.24 -21.86 15.41
CA ARG A 1014 8.06 -20.43 15.76
C ARG A 1014 9.19 -19.93 16.68
N GLU A 1015 9.72 -20.81 17.53
CA GLU A 1015 10.85 -20.56 18.42
C GLU A 1015 12.14 -20.28 17.62
N ALA A 1016 12.42 -21.08 16.57
CA ALA A 1016 13.57 -20.84 15.69
C ALA A 1016 13.45 -19.53 14.90
N TYR A 1017 12.26 -19.16 14.43
CA TYR A 1017 12.04 -17.87 13.74
C TYR A 1017 12.24 -16.68 14.68
N PHE A 1018 11.67 -16.73 15.89
CA PHE A 1018 11.82 -15.65 16.86
C PHE A 1018 13.29 -15.44 17.24
N LEU A 1019 14.02 -16.52 17.52
CA LEU A 1019 15.45 -16.46 17.84
C LEU A 1019 16.30 -16.03 16.64
N ALA A 1020 15.97 -16.47 15.41
CA ALA A 1020 16.66 -16.01 14.21
C ALA A 1020 16.50 -14.51 13.97
N LYS A 1021 15.30 -13.95 14.24
CA LYS A 1021 15.04 -12.51 14.12
C LYS A 1021 15.86 -11.72 15.14
N LEU A 1022 15.85 -12.15 16.42
CA LEU A 1022 16.60 -11.50 17.49
C LEU A 1022 18.12 -11.47 17.19
N VAL A 1023 18.69 -12.57 16.67
CA VAL A 1023 20.11 -12.65 16.33
C VAL A 1023 20.46 -11.90 15.04
N HIS A 1024 19.53 -11.80 14.08
CA HIS A 1024 19.76 -11.13 12.80
C HIS A 1024 20.08 -9.63 12.92
N ASP A 1025 19.33 -8.91 13.76
CA ASP A 1025 19.36 -7.45 13.78
C ASP A 1025 20.50 -6.87 14.66
N LEU A 1026 21.09 -7.70 15.53
CA LEU A 1026 22.13 -7.32 16.49
C LEU A 1026 23.48 -6.88 15.87
N PRO A 1027 24.01 -7.51 14.80
CA PRO A 1027 25.20 -7.00 14.09
C PRO A 1027 25.03 -5.57 13.56
N LEU A 1028 23.83 -5.22 13.06
CA LEU A 1028 23.55 -3.86 12.57
C LEU A 1028 23.47 -2.84 13.71
N GLN A 1029 22.97 -3.26 14.88
CA GLN A 1029 22.92 -2.47 16.12
C GLN A 1029 24.30 -2.27 16.77
N LEU A 1030 25.28 -3.12 16.47
CA LEU A 1030 26.68 -2.91 16.85
C LEU A 1030 27.45 -2.08 15.80
N PHE A 1031 27.19 -2.31 14.52
CA PHE A 1031 27.94 -1.70 13.42
C PHE A 1031 27.59 -0.21 13.24
N CYS A 1032 26.32 0.16 13.04
CA CYS A 1032 25.97 1.56 12.77
C CYS A 1032 26.30 2.52 13.92
N PRO A 1033 26.05 2.18 15.21
CA PRO A 1033 26.42 3.04 16.34
C PRO A 1033 27.93 3.08 16.63
N SER A 1034 28.73 2.07 16.26
CA SER A 1034 30.18 2.12 16.53
C SER A 1034 30.91 3.15 15.65
N PHE A 1035 30.51 3.32 14.38
CA PHE A 1035 31.02 4.41 13.53
C PHE A 1035 30.55 5.80 14.03
N LEU A 1036 29.28 5.94 14.39
CA LEU A 1036 28.73 7.16 15.01
C LEU A 1036 29.55 7.54 16.27
N LEU A 1037 29.75 6.57 17.16
CA LEU A 1037 30.46 6.76 18.42
C LEU A 1037 31.95 7.06 18.21
N ALA A 1038 32.64 6.36 17.31
CA ALA A 1038 34.05 6.60 17.03
C ALA A 1038 34.33 8.04 16.57
N ILE A 1039 33.48 8.58 15.69
CA ILE A 1039 33.60 9.97 15.21
C ILE A 1039 33.37 10.96 16.35
N VAL A 1040 32.29 10.79 17.13
CA VAL A 1040 31.97 11.71 18.24
C VAL A 1040 32.99 11.62 19.37
N PHE A 1041 33.41 10.41 19.78
CA PHE A 1041 34.36 10.20 20.87
C PHE A 1041 35.74 10.81 20.58
N TYR A 1042 36.15 10.79 19.31
CA TYR A 1042 37.34 11.50 18.82
C TYR A 1042 37.15 13.03 18.83
N LEU A 1043 36.12 13.55 18.14
CA LEU A 1043 35.94 15.00 17.97
C LEU A 1043 35.58 15.75 19.27
N THR A 1044 34.94 15.07 20.24
CA THR A 1044 34.63 15.64 21.56
C THR A 1044 35.81 15.63 22.54
N GLY A 1045 36.96 15.05 22.18
CA GLY A 1045 38.17 15.06 23.02
C GLY A 1045 38.07 14.18 24.28
N GLN A 1046 37.41 13.01 24.19
CA GLN A 1046 37.36 12.07 25.32
C GLN A 1046 38.72 11.40 25.59
N PRO A 1047 38.99 10.96 26.84
CA PRO A 1047 40.16 10.12 27.13
C PRO A 1047 40.15 8.85 26.28
N MET A 1048 41.25 8.59 25.56
CA MET A 1048 41.42 7.47 24.61
C MET A 1048 41.66 6.11 25.30
N GLU A 1049 40.83 5.80 26.29
CA GLU A 1049 40.83 4.56 27.05
C GLU A 1049 39.85 3.56 26.42
N TRP A 1050 40.37 2.42 25.93
CA TRP A 1050 39.56 1.34 25.35
C TRP A 1050 38.45 0.84 26.28
N MET A 1051 38.65 0.88 27.60
CA MET A 1051 37.64 0.51 28.60
C MET A 1051 36.42 1.45 28.53
N ARG A 1052 36.64 2.77 28.56
CA ARG A 1052 35.55 3.78 28.51
C ARG A 1052 34.81 3.72 27.18
N PHE A 1053 35.53 3.59 26.07
CA PHE A 1053 34.93 3.41 24.75
C PHE A 1053 34.08 2.13 24.67
N GLY A 1054 34.59 1.00 25.18
CA GLY A 1054 33.88 -0.28 25.20
C GLY A 1054 32.62 -0.26 26.07
N MET A 1055 32.68 0.38 27.25
CA MET A 1055 31.51 0.60 28.11
C MET A 1055 30.45 1.44 27.40
N LEU A 1056 30.86 2.56 26.80
CA LEU A 1056 29.95 3.47 26.12
C LEU A 1056 29.31 2.83 24.88
N LEU A 1057 30.07 2.05 24.11
CA LEU A 1057 29.56 1.23 23.00
C LEU A 1057 28.54 0.18 23.49
N GLY A 1058 28.77 -0.44 24.65
CA GLY A 1058 27.83 -1.36 25.29
C GLY A 1058 26.48 -0.71 25.60
N VAL A 1059 26.48 0.53 26.11
CA VAL A 1059 25.25 1.31 26.32
C VAL A 1059 24.53 1.59 25.00
N PHE A 1060 25.24 2.04 23.97
CA PHE A 1060 24.67 2.31 22.64
C PHE A 1060 24.06 1.05 22.00
N ALA A 1061 24.73 -0.11 22.13
CA ALA A 1061 24.24 -1.39 21.62
C ALA A 1061 22.93 -1.81 22.30
N VAL A 1062 22.89 -1.79 23.63
CA VAL A 1062 21.67 -2.10 24.41
C VAL A 1062 20.54 -1.12 24.07
N GLY A 1063 20.84 0.17 23.87
CA GLY A 1063 19.87 1.17 23.42
C GLY A 1063 19.30 0.90 22.02
N GLY A 1064 20.14 0.43 21.10
CA GLY A 1064 19.70 0.00 19.76
C GLY A 1064 18.73 -1.20 19.81
N VAL A 1065 19.05 -2.21 20.62
CA VAL A 1065 18.16 -3.37 20.86
C VAL A 1065 16.81 -2.93 21.42
N ILE A 1066 16.80 -2.02 22.39
CA ILE A 1066 15.54 -1.54 23.02
C ILE A 1066 14.69 -0.71 22.05
N GLY A 1067 15.32 0.17 21.27
CA GLY A 1067 14.65 0.92 20.20
C GLY A 1067 13.94 -0.02 19.23
N GLN A 1068 14.68 -0.96 18.66
CA GLN A 1068 14.11 -1.96 17.75
C GLN A 1068 13.00 -2.80 18.43
N SER A 1069 13.16 -3.17 19.70
CA SER A 1069 12.17 -3.92 20.46
C SER A 1069 10.82 -3.18 20.53
N LEU A 1070 10.81 -1.86 20.72
CA LEU A 1070 9.57 -1.07 20.65
C LEU A 1070 8.97 -1.06 19.23
N GLY A 1071 9.81 -0.96 18.20
CA GLY A 1071 9.37 -1.06 16.79
C GLY A 1071 8.70 -2.40 16.46
N LEU A 1072 9.25 -3.51 16.98
CA LEU A 1072 8.70 -4.87 16.84
C LEU A 1072 7.36 -5.02 17.56
N ILE A 1073 7.22 -4.51 18.80
CA ILE A 1073 5.94 -4.46 19.52
C ILE A 1073 4.88 -3.72 18.68
N GLY A 1074 5.25 -2.58 18.10
CA GLY A 1074 4.38 -1.81 17.22
C GLY A 1074 3.84 -2.61 16.04
N GLY A 1075 4.71 -3.29 15.28
CA GLY A 1075 4.31 -4.06 14.09
C GLY A 1075 3.51 -5.34 14.39
N ILE A 1076 3.62 -5.89 15.61
CA ILE A 1076 2.77 -7.01 16.05
C ILE A 1076 1.38 -6.53 16.47
N CYS A 1077 1.29 -5.41 17.19
CA CYS A 1077 0.03 -4.93 17.74
C CYS A 1077 -0.83 -4.15 16.73
N PHE A 1078 -0.20 -3.53 15.72
CA PHE A 1078 -0.83 -2.54 14.86
C PHE A 1078 -0.49 -2.74 13.38
N ASP A 1079 -1.34 -2.20 12.50
CA ASP A 1079 -1.02 -2.06 11.07
C ASP A 1079 -0.04 -0.91 10.83
N VAL A 1080 0.66 -0.91 9.69
CA VAL A 1080 1.74 0.04 9.33
C VAL A 1080 1.39 1.52 9.61
N LYS A 1081 0.17 1.97 9.26
CA LYS A 1081 -0.31 3.34 9.57
C LYS A 1081 -0.26 3.68 11.06
N MET A 1082 -0.66 2.73 11.89
CA MET A 1082 -0.81 2.87 13.33
C MET A 1082 0.51 2.59 14.07
N GLN A 1083 1.35 1.68 13.56
CA GLN A 1083 2.68 1.36 14.08
C GLN A 1083 3.54 2.62 14.21
N ASN A 1084 3.70 3.41 13.15
CA ASN A 1084 4.59 4.57 13.18
C ASN A 1084 4.08 5.68 14.11
N PHE A 1085 2.76 5.89 14.19
CA PHE A 1085 2.17 6.81 15.16
C PHE A 1085 2.40 6.33 16.60
N PHE A 1086 2.15 5.04 16.89
CA PHE A 1086 2.39 4.48 18.22
C PHE A 1086 3.86 4.60 18.62
N VAL A 1087 4.79 4.15 17.77
CA VAL A 1087 6.23 4.17 18.03
C VAL A 1087 6.73 5.60 18.27
N ALA A 1088 6.36 6.57 17.43
CA ALA A 1088 6.82 7.95 17.58
C ALA A 1088 6.45 8.59 18.94
N ASN A 1089 5.24 8.31 19.44
CA ASN A 1089 4.79 8.82 20.74
C ASN A 1089 5.37 7.99 21.90
N ALA A 1090 5.39 6.66 21.77
CA ALA A 1090 5.93 5.75 22.79
C ALA A 1090 7.44 5.95 23.01
N CYS A 1091 8.18 6.45 22.02
CA CYS A 1091 9.59 6.82 22.17
C CYS A 1091 9.83 8.02 23.12
N ILE A 1092 8.87 8.94 23.28
CA ILE A 1092 9.08 10.17 24.07
C ILE A 1092 9.01 9.88 25.58
N VAL A 1093 8.14 8.94 25.99
CA VAL A 1093 7.87 8.66 27.41
C VAL A 1093 9.11 8.17 28.18
N PRO A 1094 9.93 7.22 27.68
CA PRO A 1094 11.14 6.79 28.38
C PRO A 1094 12.19 7.90 28.54
N ILE A 1095 12.32 8.78 27.54
CA ILE A 1095 13.29 9.89 27.51
C ILE A 1095 12.98 10.92 28.61
N LEU A 1096 11.69 11.16 28.89
CA LEU A 1096 11.24 12.00 30.01
C LEU A 1096 11.74 11.47 31.36
N PHE A 1097 11.61 10.16 31.59
CA PHE A 1097 11.96 9.49 32.85
C PHE A 1097 13.46 9.14 33.01
N SER A 1098 14.32 9.70 32.16
CA SER A 1098 15.76 9.40 32.06
C SER A 1098 16.62 9.86 33.26
N GLY A 1099 16.15 10.81 34.06
CA GLY A 1099 16.96 11.45 35.10
C GLY A 1099 17.87 12.58 34.62
N PHE A 1100 17.89 12.92 33.32
CA PHE A 1100 18.63 14.10 32.81
C PHE A 1100 17.83 15.41 32.98
N PHE A 1101 16.49 15.35 32.84
CA PHE A 1101 15.62 16.52 32.87
C PHE A 1101 14.90 16.75 34.21
N VAL A 1102 14.68 15.69 34.98
CA VAL A 1102 14.01 15.69 36.29
C VAL A 1102 14.66 14.61 37.15
N ASN A 1103 15.17 14.94 38.34
CA ASN A 1103 15.78 13.95 39.24
C ASN A 1103 14.70 13.09 39.92
N ALA A 1104 15.10 11.93 40.44
CA ALA A 1104 14.15 10.99 41.04
C ALA A 1104 13.55 11.50 42.36
N GLY A 1105 14.26 12.40 43.07
CA GLY A 1105 13.75 13.11 44.23
C GLY A 1105 12.65 14.13 43.91
N ASP A 1106 12.79 14.87 42.81
CA ASP A 1106 11.88 15.98 42.48
C ASP A 1106 10.51 15.52 41.97
N MET A 1107 10.40 14.28 41.47
CA MET A 1107 9.12 13.71 41.02
C MET A 1107 8.17 13.36 42.18
N ILE A 1108 6.87 13.53 41.95
CA ILE A 1108 5.78 13.07 42.83
C ILE A 1108 6.00 11.59 43.18
N SER A 1109 5.83 11.24 44.46
CA SER A 1109 6.03 9.89 45.01
C SER A 1109 5.40 8.76 44.19
N ILE A 1110 4.18 8.97 43.66
CA ILE A 1110 3.41 8.03 42.83
C ILE A 1110 4.13 7.71 41.50
N LEU A 1111 4.88 8.66 40.92
CA LEU A 1111 5.56 8.50 39.63
C LEU A 1111 7.01 8.01 39.74
N ARG A 1112 7.64 8.10 40.93
CA ARG A 1112 9.02 7.64 41.15
C ARG A 1112 9.28 6.18 40.70
N PRO A 1113 8.37 5.20 40.91
CA PRO A 1113 8.55 3.84 40.39
C PRO A 1113 8.66 3.79 38.86
N LEU A 1114 7.96 4.66 38.13
CA LEU A 1114 7.98 4.68 36.66
C LEU A 1114 9.36 5.08 36.11
N SER A 1115 10.12 5.88 36.85
CA SER A 1115 11.53 6.17 36.51
C SER A 1115 12.44 4.94 36.62
N THR A 1116 12.13 3.99 37.51
CA THR A 1116 12.87 2.70 37.59
C THR A 1116 12.51 1.71 36.48
N VAL A 1117 11.38 1.93 35.80
CA VAL A 1117 10.95 1.16 34.60
C VAL A 1117 11.54 1.77 33.32
N SER A 1118 11.95 3.05 33.32
CA SER A 1118 12.59 3.65 32.15
C SER A 1118 13.98 3.09 31.91
N PHE A 1119 14.11 2.29 30.86
CA PHE A 1119 15.40 1.84 30.33
C PHE A 1119 16.33 2.99 29.94
N PHE A 1120 15.78 4.17 29.58
CA PHE A 1120 16.58 5.32 29.15
C PHE A 1120 17.35 5.92 30.35
N ARG A 1121 16.83 5.76 31.58
CA ARG A 1121 17.58 6.08 32.80
C ARG A 1121 18.83 5.23 32.92
N TYR A 1122 18.73 3.91 32.72
CA TYR A 1122 19.88 3.02 32.82
C TYR A 1122 20.90 3.22 31.69
N GLN A 1123 20.46 3.65 30.50
CA GLN A 1123 21.37 4.10 29.44
C GLN A 1123 22.12 5.38 29.85
N PHE A 1124 21.39 6.41 30.27
CA PHE A 1124 22.00 7.67 30.70
C PHE A 1124 22.98 7.48 31.87
N HIS A 1125 22.58 6.74 32.90
CA HIS A 1125 23.43 6.41 34.06
C HIS A 1125 24.68 5.65 33.65
N GLY A 1126 24.55 4.59 32.85
CA GLY A 1126 25.68 3.81 32.34
C GLY A 1126 26.65 4.64 31.49
N ALA A 1127 26.13 5.58 30.70
CA ALA A 1127 26.95 6.48 29.89
C ALA A 1127 27.74 7.48 30.73
N MET A 1128 27.10 8.10 31.74
CA MET A 1128 27.78 9.00 32.66
C MET A 1128 28.85 8.27 33.49
N GLN A 1129 28.55 7.04 33.92
CA GLN A 1129 29.51 6.17 34.61
C GLN A 1129 30.72 5.81 33.73
N ALA A 1130 30.54 5.62 32.42
CA ALA A 1130 31.65 5.41 31.48
C ALA A 1130 32.49 6.68 31.22
N LEU A 1131 31.82 7.84 31.08
CA LEU A 1131 32.46 9.12 30.72
C LEU A 1131 33.16 9.81 31.90
N TYR A 1132 32.60 9.72 33.11
CA TYR A 1132 33.02 10.51 34.27
C TYR A 1132 33.35 9.69 35.52
N GLY A 1133 32.79 8.47 35.65
CA GLY A 1133 33.11 7.57 36.77
C GLY A 1133 34.46 6.87 36.61
N TYR A 1134 34.73 5.91 37.49
CA TYR A 1134 36.00 5.16 37.53
C TYR A 1134 37.22 6.10 37.59
N ASP A 1135 37.30 6.87 38.66
CA ASP A 1135 38.50 7.62 39.07
C ASP A 1135 39.07 8.56 37.99
N ARG A 1136 38.18 9.15 37.17
CA ARG A 1136 38.61 10.06 36.10
C ARG A 1136 39.32 11.28 36.69
N GLY A 1137 40.53 11.55 36.21
CA GLY A 1137 41.32 12.71 36.63
C GLY A 1137 40.61 14.05 36.39
N ASN A 1138 40.99 15.07 37.17
CA ASN A 1138 40.41 16.41 37.08
C ASN A 1138 40.46 16.97 35.66
N ILE A 1139 39.35 17.52 35.18
CA ILE A 1139 39.23 18.08 33.83
C ILE A 1139 39.86 19.49 33.83
N PRO A 1140 40.70 19.86 32.84
CA PRO A 1140 41.29 21.20 32.79
C PRO A 1140 40.21 22.27 32.54
N CYS A 1141 40.45 23.47 33.04
CA CYS A 1141 39.50 24.58 33.09
C CYS A 1141 40.21 25.87 32.64
N GLY A 1142 39.70 26.52 31.58
CA GLY A 1142 40.22 27.82 31.12
C GLY A 1142 39.69 29.03 31.90
N GLN A 1143 38.77 28.82 32.83
CA GLN A 1143 38.12 29.87 33.62
C GLN A 1143 38.65 29.92 35.06
N VAL A 1144 38.48 31.06 35.74
CA VAL A 1144 38.92 31.26 37.14
C VAL A 1144 38.21 30.28 38.11
N TYR A 1145 37.01 29.84 37.76
CA TYR A 1145 36.24 28.85 38.52
C TYR A 1145 35.44 27.94 37.58
N CYS A 1146 35.68 26.63 37.63
CA CYS A 1146 34.79 25.61 37.06
C CYS A 1146 34.27 24.72 38.19
N TYR A 1147 32.95 24.65 38.35
CA TYR A 1147 32.30 23.76 39.32
C TYR A 1147 32.61 22.28 39.01
N TYR A 1148 32.40 21.86 37.76
CA TYR A 1148 32.60 20.48 37.27
C TYR A 1148 34.08 20.08 37.04
N LYS A 1149 35.04 20.69 37.76
CA LYS A 1149 36.47 20.35 37.63
C LYS A 1149 36.77 18.92 38.12
N LYS A 1150 36.02 18.44 39.12
CA LYS A 1150 36.04 17.07 39.63
C LYS A 1150 34.90 16.25 38.98
N PRO A 1151 35.19 15.12 38.30
CA PRO A 1151 34.15 14.28 37.70
C PRO A 1151 33.09 13.71 38.66
N SER A 1152 33.37 13.54 39.96
CA SER A 1152 32.33 13.13 40.93
C SER A 1152 31.16 14.12 40.99
N THR A 1153 31.43 15.43 40.88
CA THR A 1153 30.41 16.49 41.04
C THR A 1153 29.34 16.50 39.95
N ILE A 1154 29.63 15.98 38.75
CA ILE A 1154 28.62 15.82 37.68
C ILE A 1154 27.80 14.53 37.85
N LEU A 1155 28.34 13.51 38.55
CA LEU A 1155 27.61 12.30 38.91
C LEU A 1155 26.68 12.55 40.11
N GLU A 1156 27.17 13.26 41.13
CA GLU A 1156 26.41 13.74 42.29
C GLU A 1156 25.19 14.59 41.86
N GLN A 1157 25.32 15.42 40.81
CA GLN A 1157 24.21 16.26 40.31
C GLN A 1157 23.00 15.47 39.78
N PHE A 1158 23.21 14.28 39.21
CA PHE A 1158 22.18 13.48 38.53
C PHE A 1158 21.73 12.24 39.32
N ASP A 1159 22.05 12.17 40.62
CA ASP A 1159 21.84 11.00 41.50
C ASP A 1159 22.49 9.71 40.94
N ILE A 1160 23.78 9.76 40.55
CA ILE A 1160 24.51 8.64 39.90
C ILE A 1160 25.68 8.12 40.75
N ASP A 1161 25.68 6.82 41.06
CA ASP A 1161 26.80 6.16 41.76
C ASP A 1161 28.05 6.02 40.86
N GLU A 1162 29.24 6.34 41.39
CA GLU A 1162 30.49 6.40 40.59
C GLU A 1162 30.93 5.07 39.95
N HIS A 1163 30.69 3.95 40.62
CA HIS A 1163 31.06 2.60 40.12
C HIS A 1163 29.84 1.74 39.72
N GLY A 1164 28.67 2.35 39.50
CA GLY A 1164 27.40 1.63 39.32
C GLY A 1164 27.15 0.95 37.97
N TYR A 1165 28.06 1.09 36.98
CA TYR A 1165 27.85 0.72 35.56
C TYR A 1165 27.30 -0.69 35.34
N GLY A 1166 27.86 -1.69 36.04
CA GLY A 1166 27.39 -3.07 35.94
C GLY A 1166 25.92 -3.22 36.29
N THR A 1167 25.45 -2.53 37.35
CA THR A 1167 24.05 -2.57 37.76
C THR A 1167 23.13 -1.88 36.76
N SER A 1168 23.59 -0.79 36.13
CA SER A 1168 22.88 -0.07 35.06
C SER A 1168 22.66 -0.98 33.85
N ILE A 1169 23.72 -1.64 33.37
CA ILE A 1169 23.64 -2.58 32.24
C ILE A 1169 22.78 -3.80 32.57
N THR A 1170 22.93 -4.42 33.76
CA THR A 1170 22.10 -5.57 34.15
C THR A 1170 20.61 -5.22 34.18
N LYS A 1171 20.24 -4.05 34.73
CA LYS A 1171 18.84 -3.59 34.75
C LYS A 1171 18.31 -3.33 33.33
N ALA A 1172 19.11 -2.73 32.45
CA ALA A 1172 18.74 -2.51 31.05
C ALA A 1172 18.55 -3.84 30.28
N LEU A 1173 19.41 -4.84 30.51
CA LEU A 1173 19.30 -6.17 29.90
C LEU A 1173 18.08 -6.96 30.41
N VAL A 1174 17.71 -6.82 31.69
CA VAL A 1174 16.45 -7.39 32.22
C VAL A 1174 15.23 -6.77 31.53
N LEU A 1175 15.23 -5.45 31.30
CA LEU A 1175 14.15 -4.78 30.54
C LEU A 1175 14.10 -5.24 29.08
N VAL A 1176 15.25 -5.48 28.42
CA VAL A 1176 15.31 -6.11 27.08
C VAL A 1176 14.63 -7.48 27.09
N LEU A 1177 14.94 -8.35 28.05
CA LEU A 1177 14.34 -9.68 28.15
C LEU A 1177 12.83 -9.62 28.36
N ILE A 1178 12.34 -8.68 29.17
CA ILE A 1178 10.89 -8.44 29.37
C ILE A 1178 10.23 -7.97 28.06
N MET A 1179 10.83 -7.04 27.32
CA MET A 1179 10.30 -6.60 26.03
C MET A 1179 10.29 -7.74 25.00
N GLN A 1180 11.34 -8.55 24.92
CA GLN A 1180 11.40 -9.71 24.03
C GLN A 1180 10.35 -10.77 24.38
N LEU A 1181 10.07 -11.00 25.67
CA LEU A 1181 8.96 -11.86 26.11
C LEU A 1181 7.59 -11.30 25.66
N ILE A 1182 7.38 -9.98 25.75
CA ILE A 1182 6.14 -9.32 25.27
C ILE A 1182 5.99 -9.49 23.75
N ILE A 1183 7.07 -9.33 22.97
CA ILE A 1183 7.06 -9.54 21.51
C ILE A 1183 6.70 -11.01 21.19
N TYR A 1184 7.32 -11.98 21.86
CA TYR A 1184 7.03 -13.41 21.68
C TYR A 1184 5.57 -13.77 22.02
N VAL A 1185 5.04 -13.26 23.14
CA VAL A 1185 3.64 -13.48 23.55
C VAL A 1185 2.66 -12.80 22.56
N GLY A 1186 2.95 -11.59 22.10
CA GLY A 1186 2.16 -10.90 21.09
C GLY A 1186 2.12 -11.65 19.76
N PHE A 1187 3.28 -12.14 19.29
CA PHE A 1187 3.39 -12.99 18.10
C PHE A 1187 2.55 -14.28 18.24
N MET A 1188 2.65 -14.94 19.40
CA MET A 1188 1.85 -16.12 19.75
C MET A 1188 0.33 -15.85 19.76
N VAL A 1189 -0.12 -14.69 20.23
CA VAL A 1189 -1.54 -14.29 20.17
C VAL A 1189 -1.98 -14.00 18.74
N ARG A 1190 -1.14 -13.34 17.92
CA ARG A 1190 -1.46 -13.05 16.51
C ARG A 1190 -1.55 -14.35 15.68
N LEU A 1191 -0.60 -15.27 15.87
CA LEU A 1191 -0.59 -16.60 15.26
C LEU A 1191 -1.83 -17.46 15.64
N ARG A 1192 -2.37 -17.27 16.85
CA ARG A 1192 -3.63 -17.92 17.32
C ARG A 1192 -4.92 -17.25 16.84
N ARG A 1193 -4.87 -16.08 16.21
CA ARG A 1193 -6.04 -15.40 15.61
C ARG A 1193 -6.14 -15.62 14.09
N THR A 1194 -5.09 -16.16 13.48
CA THR A 1194 -5.01 -16.53 12.06
C THR A 1194 -5.17 -18.04 11.83
N LYS A 1195 -5.43 -18.80 12.90
CA LYS A 1195 -5.92 -20.17 12.91
C LYS A 1195 -7.33 -20.15 13.48
#